data_AF-A0A348S093-F1
#
_entry.id   AF-A0A348S093-F1
#
_cell.length_a   1.000
_cell.length_b   1.000
_cell.length_c   1.000
_cell.angle_alpha   90.00
_cell.angle_beta   90.00
_cell.angle_gamma   90.00
#
_symmetry.space_group_name_H-M   'P 1'
#
loop_
_entity.id
_entity.type
_entity.pdbx_description
1 polymer ?
#
loop_
_entity_poly.entity_id
_entity_poly.type
_entity_poly.pdbx_seq_one_letter_code
_entity_poly.pdbx_strand_id
1 'polypeptide(L)'
;MGDAAAKAVTVGETLGAGTWVITASFTPTPGQPVEFGVGTYAVNFTVNKAVLKITANEQTRVYGPKAAFADPTVKYEGFVLADGVGALTKVPVVADPSSAASSVAEYSIIPSGAESANYEFNYVSGKLKITPAATAVTWDPEAAGADVKKHITYGTALATTPNTNAKGPDGIAGTISYNITTSDPRALTVPTHSVTATFTPTSANYSKSTLTKTLNILRRSAEVKPQGFDMVYGDDMPSISGTSDEANAGFLDADGIVTTFKTDAIKGSDVGVYFITAEYADTSGRLRNYTIKLNSGDDNRINVTKAIVNIETVNKGSSVNDAKTTLALKLSGLKAEAAVLNGVELTAAQIVAAHGSKEIKIGDKTYNNNDSGLADSIKALNLLAKVFNADGFPSFTVPDFSNAVEKSFTINTVLDTKTDDGDGISIAGNYDLGTNSSGTYSVGKATPTITWADSGLTYGEAIVDANLNATVADARLLVKDKEGTFTYRIADGNGALAKGLILPAGTHKLHVTYVPHADNASAFLTGTKTVTFTVAKAKLDIHIPAISGYVYGDALPGIAANELTYGTKVGDKLTNGFVNGDTESIFDPANGGTQPVVAIVPNTAIKDSVFSVAHSPANVIFGQSAASKNYDLTEFASTMAIARRPITVKAADSVTTFGSSASLGLEYLNLAPGETSANLKNAGFAFLSGQPNIATLAPQVYTVFANGAFGDNYVVTHANGTLTVGKAPATINVADTSATYDGTAKTVSVTTEPAGLATSVTYNGAAAAPVNAGTYAVQVDVSNANYAGTFVTSLVIAPGSATVSLGDLAQNFDGTGKAVSATTDPAGIAVAVTYNGNPVAPTQAGSYAVEASISDPNFSGSTTGTLEIGKGVAQIALSNLSQVADGSAKAVGVSTSPAGLANVVTYDGAATAPTAVGSYAVSVTVQSSDYSGSAEGTLTILEGATITFDGLLASYTGDPISPTITTTPAGLKVNVTYNKSPVVPHEAGTYEVVASIEDATYSGTAKSVFEITKSSTATINFVASSLQSPWNNVKAPQVTTDPAGLDVRMTYNGSLALPSTPGEYEVKAIINDRNVKGSKSATFTIGKAPQDISFPAIPNLSISGNPVILVLSATSNSGLPVKYIVLRGGATVDGNLLTISQPGLVSLTAQQLGNENYLPADEEVRSFEVTGTGVPLGAAQTEASLNDDGSVSLGVSGSPFESLSIYSASVVDAEFKPIVKIVLDADGKGSYNTASDADQRFFQVK
;
A
#
# COMPACT_ATOMS: atom_id res chain seq x y z
N MET A 1 -11.39 25.28 79.62
CA MET A 1 -12.59 25.16 80.49
C MET A 1 -13.55 24.18 79.85
N GLY A 2 -14.31 23.42 80.64
CA GLY A 2 -15.02 22.22 80.18
C GLY A 2 -14.51 21.03 80.98
N ASP A 3 -15.14 20.79 82.13
CA ASP A 3 -14.66 19.83 83.12
C ASP A 3 -15.16 18.42 82.77
N ALA A 4 -14.24 17.49 82.52
CA ALA A 4 -14.56 16.15 82.04
C ALA A 4 -14.81 15.22 83.24
N ALA A 5 -16.09 15.00 83.58
CA ALA A 5 -16.49 14.22 84.74
C ALA A 5 -15.87 12.81 84.75
N ALA A 6 -14.95 12.56 85.69
CA ALA A 6 -14.29 11.27 85.85
C ALA A 6 -15.31 10.17 86.23
N LYS A 7 -15.41 9.14 85.40
CA LYS A 7 -16.17 7.92 85.74
C LYS A 7 -15.39 7.10 86.77
N ALA A 8 -16.06 6.73 87.85
CA ALA A 8 -15.62 5.66 88.74
C ALA A 8 -15.66 4.31 88.00
N VAL A 9 -14.75 3.41 88.35
CA VAL A 9 -14.57 2.08 87.71
C VAL A 9 -14.77 0.98 88.75
N THR A 10 -15.52 -0.04 88.39
CA THR A 10 -15.81 -1.24 89.19
C THR A 10 -14.93 -2.41 88.74
N VAL A 11 -14.50 -3.25 89.68
CA VAL A 11 -13.66 -4.42 89.38
C VAL A 11 -14.40 -5.38 88.45
N GLY A 12 -13.91 -5.52 87.21
CA GLY A 12 -14.50 -6.36 86.16
C GLY A 12 -15.09 -5.58 84.97
N GLU A 13 -15.16 -4.24 85.03
CA GLU A 13 -15.59 -3.44 83.88
C GLU A 13 -14.53 -3.36 82.77
N THR A 14 -14.97 -3.36 81.52
CA THR A 14 -14.12 -3.17 80.33
C THR A 14 -13.99 -1.68 80.04
N LEU A 15 -12.76 -1.16 79.96
CA LEU A 15 -12.48 0.25 79.73
C LEU A 15 -12.24 0.55 78.25
N GLY A 16 -12.90 1.60 77.73
CA GLY A 16 -12.60 2.18 76.42
C GLY A 16 -11.34 3.07 76.46
N ALA A 17 -10.97 3.65 75.32
CA ALA A 17 -9.79 4.53 75.27
C ALA A 17 -10.05 5.88 75.97
N GLY A 18 -9.01 6.44 76.58
CA GLY A 18 -9.04 7.67 77.37
C GLY A 18 -8.42 7.53 78.76
N THR A 19 -8.43 8.62 79.53
CA THR A 19 -7.91 8.65 80.91
C THR A 19 -9.03 8.32 81.89
N TRP A 20 -8.87 7.23 82.64
CA TRP A 20 -9.78 6.78 83.69
C TRP A 20 -9.20 7.07 85.07
N VAL A 21 -10.05 7.26 86.07
CA VAL A 21 -9.63 7.47 87.47
C VAL A 21 -10.02 6.26 88.29
N ILE A 22 -9.03 5.43 88.65
CA ILE A 22 -9.24 4.28 89.51
C ILE A 22 -9.05 4.73 90.95
N THR A 23 -10.14 4.74 91.72
CA THR A 23 -10.14 5.20 93.12
C THR A 23 -10.26 4.01 94.07
N ALA A 24 -9.20 3.74 94.83
CA ALA A 24 -9.24 2.79 95.94
C ALA A 24 -9.71 3.52 97.21
N SER A 25 -10.78 3.03 97.84
CA SER A 25 -11.33 3.57 99.10
C SER A 25 -11.18 2.57 100.25
N PHE A 26 -10.54 3.00 101.34
CA PHE A 26 -10.47 2.23 102.59
C PHE A 26 -11.49 2.75 103.60
N THR A 27 -12.40 1.88 104.02
CA THR A 27 -13.43 2.16 105.03
C THR A 27 -13.25 1.22 106.23
N PRO A 28 -12.84 1.70 107.42
CA PRO A 28 -12.62 0.85 108.58
C PRO A 28 -13.95 0.33 109.17
N THR A 29 -13.94 -0.91 109.66
CA THR A 29 -15.10 -1.58 110.27
C THR A 29 -15.53 -0.89 111.57
N PRO A 30 -16.84 -0.65 111.81
CA PRO A 30 -17.31 -0.03 113.06
C PRO A 30 -16.97 -0.87 114.30
N GLY A 31 -16.29 -0.27 115.28
CA GLY A 31 -16.05 -0.90 116.60
C GLY A 31 -14.59 -0.95 117.10
N GLN A 32 -13.66 -0.21 116.48
CA GLN A 32 -12.29 -0.05 116.99
C GLN A 32 -11.93 1.44 117.17
N PRO A 33 -10.98 1.80 118.07
CA PRO A 33 -10.43 3.15 118.14
C PRO A 33 -9.73 3.50 116.82
N VAL A 34 -9.97 4.70 116.28
CA VAL A 34 -9.60 5.04 114.91
C VAL A 34 -8.50 6.11 114.87
N GLU A 35 -7.29 5.72 114.46
CA GLU A 35 -6.23 6.68 114.05
C GLU A 35 -6.23 6.94 112.52
N PHE A 36 -7.00 6.19 111.73
CA PHE A 36 -7.05 6.29 110.27
C PHE A 36 -8.42 6.74 109.76
N GLY A 37 -8.48 7.96 109.20
CA GLY A 37 -9.66 8.43 108.46
C GLY A 37 -9.92 7.63 107.17
N VAL A 38 -11.05 7.88 106.52
CA VAL A 38 -11.36 7.29 105.21
C VAL A 38 -10.34 7.76 104.18
N GLY A 39 -9.48 6.84 103.75
CA GLY A 39 -8.47 7.10 102.74
C GLY A 39 -8.98 6.77 101.35
N THR A 40 -9.02 7.75 100.46
CA THR A 40 -9.19 7.55 99.01
C THR A 40 -7.89 7.85 98.29
N TYR A 41 -7.38 6.89 97.52
CA TYR A 41 -6.23 7.08 96.64
C TYR A 41 -6.67 6.88 95.19
N ALA A 42 -6.41 7.89 94.35
CA ALA A 42 -6.84 7.92 92.96
C ALA A 42 -5.62 7.83 92.03
N VAL A 43 -5.66 6.89 91.08
CA VAL A 43 -4.64 6.73 90.04
C VAL A 43 -5.27 7.00 88.68
N ASN A 44 -4.65 7.91 87.92
CA ASN A 44 -4.99 8.13 86.52
C ASN A 44 -4.43 6.99 85.68
N PHE A 45 -5.30 6.21 85.05
CA PHE A 45 -4.96 5.09 84.19
C PHE A 45 -5.42 5.41 82.76
N THR A 46 -4.46 5.61 81.85
CA THR A 46 -4.75 5.94 80.45
C THR A 46 -4.78 4.68 79.60
N VAL A 47 -5.92 4.42 78.96
CA VAL A 47 -6.08 3.41 77.92
C VAL A 47 -5.83 4.09 76.57
N ASN A 48 -4.76 3.70 75.89
CA ASN A 48 -4.49 4.15 74.52
C ASN A 48 -5.52 3.58 73.55
N LYS A 49 -5.73 4.25 72.41
CA LYS A 49 -6.54 3.69 71.33
C LYS A 49 -5.90 2.44 70.74
N ALA A 50 -6.72 1.49 70.31
CA ALA A 50 -6.26 0.33 69.56
C ALA A 50 -6.11 0.67 68.06
N VAL A 51 -5.13 0.09 67.38
CA VAL A 51 -4.94 0.32 65.94
C VAL A 51 -5.83 -0.64 65.14
N LEU A 52 -6.79 -0.10 64.40
CA LEU A 52 -7.62 -0.83 63.45
C LEU A 52 -7.09 -0.63 62.04
N LYS A 53 -6.70 -1.72 61.38
CA LYS A 53 -6.27 -1.73 59.98
C LYS A 53 -7.50 -1.85 59.07
N ILE A 54 -7.57 -0.98 58.07
CA ILE A 54 -8.68 -0.86 57.12
C ILE A 54 -8.12 -0.97 55.70
N THR A 55 -8.41 -2.07 55.00
CA THR A 55 -7.91 -2.33 53.63
C THR A 55 -9.04 -2.19 52.62
N ALA A 56 -8.83 -1.45 51.53
CA ALA A 56 -9.82 -1.42 50.44
C ALA A 56 -9.80 -2.74 49.64
N ASN A 57 -10.98 -3.34 49.41
CA ASN A 57 -11.10 -4.51 48.55
C ASN A 57 -10.80 -4.15 47.10
N GLU A 58 -10.11 -5.03 46.37
CA GLU A 58 -9.86 -4.84 44.95
C GLU A 58 -11.17 -4.74 44.15
N GLN A 59 -11.16 -3.90 43.12
CA GLN A 59 -12.29 -3.57 42.25
C GLN A 59 -11.90 -3.80 40.79
N THR A 60 -12.87 -4.02 39.91
CA THR A 60 -12.65 -4.07 38.45
C THR A 60 -13.76 -3.32 37.72
N ARG A 61 -13.39 -2.54 36.71
CA ARG A 61 -14.33 -1.77 35.86
C ARG A 61 -13.91 -1.88 34.40
N VAL A 62 -14.86 -1.85 33.47
CA VAL A 62 -14.56 -1.80 32.03
C VAL A 62 -14.33 -0.33 31.61
N TYR A 63 -13.43 -0.11 30.65
CA TYR A 63 -13.18 1.21 30.05
C TYR A 63 -14.47 1.86 29.52
N GLY A 64 -14.56 3.19 29.63
CA GLY A 64 -15.75 3.96 29.26
C GLY A 64 -16.59 4.40 30.48
N PRO A 65 -17.93 4.47 30.37
CA PRO A 65 -18.82 5.10 31.36
C PRO A 65 -18.54 4.71 32.82
N LYS A 66 -18.48 5.71 33.70
CA LYS A 66 -18.22 5.53 35.14
C LYS A 66 -19.51 5.14 35.87
N ALA A 67 -19.69 3.85 36.11
CA ALA A 67 -20.57 3.36 37.17
C ALA A 67 -19.94 3.62 38.55
N ALA A 68 -20.77 3.72 39.60
CA ALA A 68 -20.29 3.72 40.98
C ALA A 68 -19.76 2.33 41.39
N PHE A 69 -18.91 2.26 42.42
CA PHE A 69 -18.60 0.98 43.07
C PHE A 69 -19.87 0.36 43.66
N ALA A 70 -20.01 -0.97 43.53
CA ALA A 70 -21.23 -1.67 43.94
C ALA A 70 -21.48 -1.58 45.46
N ASP A 71 -20.43 -1.75 46.27
CA ASP A 71 -20.38 -1.43 47.70
C ASP A 71 -18.91 -1.42 48.20
N PRO A 72 -18.36 -0.33 48.78
CA PRO A 72 -16.97 -0.28 49.25
C PRO A 72 -16.76 -0.99 50.59
N THR A 73 -17.02 -2.30 50.65
CA THR A 73 -16.91 -3.15 51.85
C THR A 73 -15.46 -3.45 52.25
N VAL A 74 -14.72 -2.43 52.69
CA VAL A 74 -13.35 -2.52 53.22
C VAL A 74 -13.17 -3.67 54.22
N LYS A 75 -12.00 -4.32 54.17
CA LYS A 75 -11.63 -5.36 55.14
C LYS A 75 -11.05 -4.71 56.40
N TYR A 76 -11.67 -4.99 57.54
CA TYR A 76 -11.19 -4.58 58.87
C TYR A 76 -10.35 -5.69 59.51
N GLU A 77 -9.22 -5.33 60.13
CA GLU A 77 -8.36 -6.23 60.91
C GLU A 77 -7.90 -5.49 62.19
N GLY A 78 -8.03 -6.11 63.37
CA GLY A 78 -7.59 -5.51 64.64
C GLY A 78 -8.67 -4.96 65.58
N PHE A 79 -9.94 -5.33 65.40
CA PHE A 79 -10.95 -5.13 66.47
C PHE A 79 -10.55 -5.93 67.73
N VAL A 80 -10.81 -5.37 68.90
CA VAL A 80 -10.39 -5.89 70.20
C VAL A 80 -11.60 -6.41 70.99
N LEU A 81 -11.41 -7.49 71.73
CA LEU A 81 -12.48 -8.22 72.45
C LEU A 81 -13.63 -8.65 71.52
N ALA A 82 -14.83 -8.11 71.71
CA ALA A 82 -16.04 -8.44 70.95
C ALA A 82 -16.52 -7.29 70.04
N ASP A 83 -15.67 -6.27 69.82
CA ASP A 83 -15.98 -5.15 68.95
C ASP A 83 -16.11 -5.57 67.48
N GLY A 84 -16.83 -4.74 66.72
CA GLY A 84 -16.94 -4.82 65.27
C GLY A 84 -17.26 -3.44 64.68
N VAL A 85 -17.81 -3.39 63.47
CA VAL A 85 -18.08 -2.13 62.74
C VAL A 85 -18.92 -1.13 63.56
N GLY A 86 -19.78 -1.59 64.47
CA GLY A 86 -20.55 -0.74 65.39
C GLY A 86 -19.73 0.03 66.44
N ALA A 87 -18.43 -0.27 66.60
CA ALA A 87 -17.50 0.52 67.42
C ALA A 87 -16.94 1.74 66.67
N LEU A 88 -17.32 1.94 65.40
CA LEU A 88 -17.01 3.13 64.62
C LEU A 88 -18.17 4.13 64.73
N THR A 89 -17.86 5.38 65.07
CA THR A 89 -18.83 6.49 65.02
C THR A 89 -19.10 6.94 63.58
N LYS A 90 -18.22 6.55 62.64
CA LYS A 90 -18.34 6.79 61.20
C LYS A 90 -17.56 5.72 60.45
N VAL A 91 -18.18 5.17 59.40
CA VAL A 91 -17.52 4.18 58.51
C VAL A 91 -16.64 4.89 57.47
N PRO A 92 -15.52 4.27 57.04
CA PRO A 92 -14.67 4.81 55.99
C PRO A 92 -15.34 4.81 54.62
N VAL A 93 -14.85 5.69 53.74
CA VAL A 93 -15.22 5.79 52.32
C VAL A 93 -14.00 5.48 51.46
N VAL A 94 -14.19 4.72 50.38
CA VAL A 94 -13.21 4.49 49.32
C VAL A 94 -13.62 5.30 48.09
N ALA A 95 -12.78 6.25 47.66
CA ALA A 95 -13.03 7.03 46.46
C ALA A 95 -12.55 6.29 45.20
N ASP A 96 -13.27 6.45 44.08
CA ASP A 96 -12.79 6.05 42.75
C ASP A 96 -12.04 7.23 42.10
N PRO A 97 -10.69 7.19 42.00
CA PRO A 97 -9.90 8.25 41.36
C PRO A 97 -10.00 8.24 39.82
N SER A 98 -10.58 7.20 39.22
CA SER A 98 -10.69 7.09 37.77
C SER A 98 -11.81 7.93 37.18
N SER A 99 -11.68 8.28 35.90
CA SER A 99 -12.69 8.98 35.10
C SER A 99 -13.30 8.04 34.05
N ALA A 100 -14.29 8.51 33.28
CA ALA A 100 -14.78 7.77 32.12
C ALA A 100 -13.74 7.63 30.98
N ALA A 101 -12.69 8.46 30.99
CA ALA A 101 -11.61 8.46 30.00
C ALA A 101 -10.30 7.80 30.52
N SER A 102 -10.27 7.34 31.77
CA SER A 102 -9.08 6.70 32.35
C SER A 102 -8.77 5.38 31.65
N SER A 103 -7.58 5.28 31.07
CA SER A 103 -7.10 4.14 30.29
C SER A 103 -7.07 2.81 31.06
N VAL A 104 -6.90 1.72 30.32
CA VAL A 104 -6.68 0.37 30.86
C VAL A 104 -5.36 0.33 31.64
N ALA A 105 -5.47 0.24 32.96
CA ALA A 105 -4.37 0.18 33.92
C ALA A 105 -4.89 -0.31 35.29
N GLU A 106 -3.97 -0.51 36.24
CA GLU A 106 -4.31 -0.68 37.66
C GLU A 106 -4.11 0.65 38.40
N TYR A 107 -5.11 1.06 39.18
CA TYR A 107 -5.17 2.32 39.94
C TYR A 107 -5.28 2.03 41.44
N SER A 108 -4.51 2.71 42.27
CA SER A 108 -4.63 2.56 43.73
C SER A 108 -5.92 3.20 44.25
N ILE A 109 -6.66 2.47 45.09
CA ILE A 109 -7.85 2.96 45.80
C ILE A 109 -7.61 2.89 47.31
N ILE A 110 -7.85 3.99 48.01
CA ILE A 110 -7.47 4.16 49.43
C ILE A 110 -8.72 4.46 50.26
N PRO A 111 -8.96 3.72 51.38
CA PRO A 111 -10.03 4.05 52.32
C PRO A 111 -9.65 5.26 53.19
N SER A 112 -10.64 6.05 53.60
CA SER A 112 -10.43 7.25 54.43
C SER A 112 -11.67 7.61 55.26
N GLY A 113 -11.52 8.44 56.30
CA GLY A 113 -12.64 9.08 56.98
C GLY A 113 -13.45 8.22 57.97
N ALA A 114 -12.91 7.08 58.43
CA ALA A 114 -13.45 6.39 59.60
C ALA A 114 -13.19 7.22 60.89
N GLU A 115 -14.11 7.13 61.85
CA GLU A 115 -13.99 7.78 63.16
C GLU A 115 -14.39 6.79 64.27
N SER A 116 -13.71 6.85 65.42
CA SER A 116 -14.06 6.10 66.64
C SER A 116 -13.45 6.74 67.88
N ALA A 117 -14.13 6.60 69.02
CA ALA A 117 -13.57 6.92 70.33
C ALA A 117 -12.42 5.98 70.72
N ASN A 118 -12.52 4.68 70.39
CA ASN A 118 -11.61 3.64 70.87
C ASN A 118 -10.47 3.26 69.91
N TYR A 119 -10.61 3.58 68.61
CA TYR A 119 -9.67 3.14 67.57
C TYR A 119 -8.97 4.30 66.85
N GLU A 120 -7.73 4.01 66.43
CA GLU A 120 -6.90 4.78 65.51
C GLU A 120 -6.70 3.96 64.22
N PHE A 121 -6.63 4.59 63.05
CA PHE A 121 -6.83 3.90 61.78
C PHE A 121 -5.57 3.82 60.91
N ASN A 122 -5.22 2.60 60.50
CA ASN A 122 -4.19 2.33 59.51
C ASN A 122 -4.84 1.93 58.18
N TYR A 123 -4.82 2.82 57.19
CA TYR A 123 -5.44 2.62 55.88
C TYR A 123 -4.49 1.97 54.88
N VAL A 124 -4.93 0.88 54.25
CA VAL A 124 -4.17 0.13 53.25
C VAL A 124 -4.87 0.17 51.89
N SER A 125 -4.11 0.48 50.84
CA SER A 125 -4.60 0.59 49.47
C SER A 125 -5.02 -0.76 48.89
N GLY A 126 -6.17 -0.77 48.22
CA GLY A 126 -6.55 -1.81 47.26
C GLY A 126 -6.25 -1.36 45.82
N LYS A 127 -6.60 -2.21 44.85
CA LYS A 127 -6.47 -1.91 43.41
C LYS A 127 -7.82 -1.81 42.72
N LEU A 128 -8.01 -0.80 41.88
CA LEU A 128 -9.03 -0.76 40.83
C LEU A 128 -8.37 -1.13 39.49
N LYS A 129 -8.77 -2.26 38.90
CA LYS A 129 -8.31 -2.69 37.57
C LYS A 129 -9.29 -2.21 36.50
N ILE A 130 -8.84 -1.38 35.56
CA ILE A 130 -9.62 -1.03 34.38
C ILE A 130 -9.30 -2.02 33.25
N THR A 131 -10.31 -2.70 32.72
CA THR A 131 -10.18 -3.68 31.62
C THR A 131 -10.66 -3.11 30.28
N PRO A 132 -10.14 -3.58 29.13
CA PRO A 132 -10.48 -3.00 27.83
C PRO A 132 -11.96 -3.22 27.46
N ALA A 133 -12.60 -2.19 26.92
CA ALA A 133 -13.98 -2.30 26.46
C ALA A 133 -14.10 -3.28 25.29
N ALA A 134 -15.14 -4.12 25.29
CA ALA A 134 -15.41 -5.02 24.18
C ALA A 134 -15.74 -4.23 22.91
N THR A 135 -15.19 -4.66 21.78
CA THR A 135 -15.60 -4.18 20.45
C THR A 135 -16.40 -5.27 19.73
N ALA A 136 -17.20 -4.87 18.75
CA ALA A 136 -17.87 -5.79 17.85
C ALA A 136 -17.50 -5.41 16.41
N VAL A 137 -17.01 -6.40 15.65
CA VAL A 137 -16.99 -6.31 14.18
C VAL A 137 -18.44 -6.42 13.71
N THR A 138 -18.88 -5.54 12.83
CA THR A 138 -20.11 -5.73 12.07
C THR A 138 -19.77 -6.13 10.63
N TRP A 139 -20.73 -6.71 9.92
CA TRP A 139 -20.76 -6.66 8.46
C TRP A 139 -21.85 -5.65 8.10
N ASP A 140 -21.70 -4.91 7.00
CA ASP A 140 -22.66 -3.87 6.66
C ASP A 140 -24.11 -4.42 6.64
N PRO A 141 -25.08 -3.68 7.19
CA PRO A 141 -26.44 -4.18 7.33
C PRO A 141 -27.07 -4.39 5.95
N GLU A 142 -27.36 -5.64 5.64
CA GLU A 142 -28.23 -6.05 4.54
C GLU A 142 -29.54 -5.26 4.64
N ALA A 143 -29.77 -4.35 3.68
CA ALA A 143 -30.77 -3.29 3.81
C ALA A 143 -32.18 -3.88 3.91
N ALA A 144 -32.72 -3.87 5.13
CA ALA A 144 -33.95 -4.59 5.49
C ALA A 144 -35.15 -4.08 4.69
N GLY A 145 -35.54 -4.84 3.66
CA GLY A 145 -36.69 -4.54 2.79
C GLY A 145 -36.40 -4.60 1.28
N ALA A 146 -35.14 -4.72 0.84
CA ALA A 146 -34.80 -4.91 -0.57
C ALA A 146 -34.50 -6.40 -0.88
N ASP A 147 -35.15 -6.97 -1.90
CA ASP A 147 -35.03 -8.40 -2.27
C ASP A 147 -33.72 -8.67 -3.04
N VAL A 148 -32.59 -8.63 -2.32
CA VAL A 148 -31.24 -8.61 -2.89
C VAL A 148 -30.41 -9.79 -2.39
N LYS A 149 -30.79 -11.00 -2.82
CA LYS A 149 -29.90 -12.19 -2.80
C LYS A 149 -28.74 -12.03 -3.80
N LYS A 150 -27.89 -11.02 -3.61
CA LYS A 150 -26.59 -10.88 -4.31
C LYS A 150 -25.60 -11.88 -3.73
N HIS A 151 -25.76 -13.13 -4.16
CA HIS A 151 -24.73 -14.15 -3.99
C HIS A 151 -23.45 -13.70 -4.72
N ILE A 152 -22.28 -14.02 -4.15
CA ILE A 152 -21.00 -13.72 -4.81
C ILE A 152 -20.71 -14.85 -5.80
N THR A 153 -20.47 -14.54 -7.08
CA THR A 153 -20.06 -15.56 -8.06
C THR A 153 -18.58 -15.88 -7.88
N TYR A 154 -18.22 -17.16 -7.91
CA TYR A 154 -16.82 -17.60 -7.89
C TYR A 154 -15.99 -16.91 -8.99
N GLY A 155 -14.73 -16.58 -8.70
CA GLY A 155 -13.91 -15.74 -9.57
C GLY A 155 -14.11 -14.23 -9.37
N THR A 156 -14.93 -13.81 -8.40
CA THR A 156 -15.04 -12.39 -7.99
C THR A 156 -14.24 -12.16 -6.71
N ALA A 157 -13.37 -11.15 -6.70
CA ALA A 157 -12.58 -10.77 -5.52
C ALA A 157 -13.44 -10.04 -4.48
N LEU A 158 -13.32 -10.41 -3.20
CA LEU A 158 -14.11 -9.83 -2.11
C LEU A 158 -13.87 -8.31 -1.94
N ALA A 159 -12.70 -7.82 -2.34
CA ALA A 159 -12.35 -6.40 -2.31
C ALA A 159 -13.12 -5.54 -3.33
N THR A 160 -13.73 -6.14 -4.37
CA THR A 160 -14.43 -5.40 -5.44
C THR A 160 -15.96 -5.55 -5.40
N THR A 161 -16.50 -6.41 -4.53
CA THR A 161 -17.95 -6.54 -4.32
C THR A 161 -18.51 -5.44 -3.40
N PRO A 162 -19.50 -4.64 -3.83
CA PRO A 162 -20.12 -3.64 -2.98
C PRO A 162 -20.88 -4.28 -1.80
N ASN A 163 -20.83 -3.62 -0.63
CA ASN A 163 -21.56 -3.97 0.59
C ASN A 163 -21.22 -5.36 1.19
N THR A 164 -20.08 -5.95 0.84
CA THR A 164 -19.61 -7.25 1.37
C THR A 164 -18.45 -7.14 2.37
N ASN A 165 -18.18 -5.94 2.88
CA ASN A 165 -17.03 -5.71 3.76
C ASN A 165 -17.45 -5.71 5.23
N ALA A 166 -16.58 -6.25 6.07
CA ALA A 166 -16.68 -6.06 7.50
C ALA A 166 -16.31 -4.62 7.88
N LYS A 167 -16.92 -4.11 8.94
CA LYS A 167 -16.77 -2.75 9.45
C LYS A 167 -16.41 -2.78 10.94
N GLY A 168 -15.57 -1.84 11.35
CA GLY A 168 -15.24 -1.62 12.77
C GLY A 168 -16.36 -0.85 13.49
N PRO A 169 -16.38 -0.86 14.83
CA PRO A 169 -17.32 -0.07 15.60
C PRO A 169 -17.17 1.43 15.29
N ASP A 170 -18.30 2.13 15.19
CA ASP A 170 -18.29 3.57 14.96
C ASP A 170 -17.60 4.34 16.09
N GLY A 171 -16.81 5.35 15.71
CA GLY A 171 -16.00 6.15 16.64
C GLY A 171 -14.73 5.49 17.18
N ILE A 172 -14.47 4.21 16.90
CA ILE A 172 -13.27 3.50 17.38
C ILE A 172 -12.27 3.30 16.23
N ALA A 173 -11.10 3.92 16.35
CA ALA A 173 -10.02 3.75 15.37
C ALA A 173 -9.36 2.36 15.48
N GLY A 174 -9.06 1.75 14.34
CA GLY A 174 -8.48 0.41 14.24
C GLY A 174 -8.37 -0.06 12.78
N THR A 175 -7.77 -1.23 12.58
CA THR A 175 -7.64 -1.88 11.27
C THR A 175 -8.49 -3.13 11.18
N ILE A 176 -8.90 -3.49 9.96
CA ILE A 176 -9.62 -4.73 9.68
C ILE A 176 -8.72 -5.63 8.84
N SER A 177 -8.53 -6.87 9.29
CA SER A 177 -7.88 -7.93 8.51
C SER A 177 -8.82 -9.13 8.33
N TYR A 178 -8.60 -9.90 7.27
CA TYR A 178 -9.38 -11.08 6.91
C TYR A 178 -8.49 -12.32 6.95
N ASN A 179 -9.07 -13.50 7.14
CA ASN A 179 -8.38 -14.79 7.03
C ASN A 179 -8.07 -15.22 5.58
N ILE A 180 -8.34 -14.37 4.60
CA ILE A 180 -8.17 -14.61 3.16
C ILE A 180 -7.61 -13.36 2.46
N THR A 181 -6.92 -13.55 1.34
CA THR A 181 -6.50 -12.47 0.44
C THR A 181 -7.72 -11.92 -0.29
N THR A 182 -8.23 -10.76 0.12
CA THR A 182 -9.49 -10.20 -0.41
C THR A 182 -9.43 -9.81 -1.89
N SER A 183 -8.23 -9.65 -2.45
CA SER A 183 -7.99 -9.39 -3.87
C SER A 183 -7.83 -10.65 -4.75
N ASP A 184 -7.69 -11.87 -4.19
CA ASP A 184 -7.59 -13.11 -4.99
C ASP A 184 -9.00 -13.61 -5.37
N PRO A 185 -9.37 -13.65 -6.67
CA PRO A 185 -10.68 -14.13 -7.12
C PRO A 185 -10.95 -15.63 -6.82
N ARG A 186 -9.91 -16.40 -6.48
CA ARG A 186 -9.99 -17.83 -6.12
C ARG A 186 -10.04 -18.08 -4.60
N ALA A 187 -10.06 -17.02 -3.78
CA ALA A 187 -10.05 -17.13 -2.31
C ALA A 187 -11.35 -17.67 -1.71
N LEU A 188 -12.48 -17.44 -2.37
CA LEU A 188 -13.81 -17.93 -1.98
C LEU A 188 -14.13 -19.24 -2.73
N THR A 189 -14.98 -20.10 -2.17
CA THR A 189 -15.36 -21.40 -2.77
C THR A 189 -16.83 -21.71 -2.58
N VAL A 190 -17.44 -22.46 -3.51
CA VAL A 190 -18.86 -22.84 -3.45
C VAL A 190 -19.10 -24.05 -2.53
N PRO A 191 -20.33 -24.26 -2.02
CA PRO A 191 -21.49 -23.36 -2.08
C PRO A 191 -21.41 -22.22 -1.06
N THR A 192 -20.54 -22.36 -0.06
CA THR A 192 -20.36 -21.40 1.04
C THR A 192 -18.90 -21.32 1.45
N HIS A 193 -18.46 -20.14 1.87
CA HIS A 193 -17.11 -19.93 2.41
C HIS A 193 -17.17 -19.10 3.69
N SER A 194 -16.39 -19.51 4.70
CA SER A 194 -16.36 -18.87 6.02
C SER A 194 -15.27 -17.80 6.07
N VAL A 195 -15.65 -16.53 6.02
CA VAL A 195 -14.73 -15.40 6.09
C VAL A 195 -14.73 -14.82 7.51
N THR A 196 -13.58 -14.84 8.16
CA THR A 196 -13.36 -14.26 9.50
C THR A 196 -12.71 -12.90 9.35
N ALA A 197 -13.49 -11.86 9.61
CA ALA A 197 -12.98 -10.51 9.77
C ALA A 197 -12.48 -10.30 11.21
N THR A 198 -11.39 -9.55 11.36
CA THR A 198 -10.73 -9.23 12.62
C THR A 198 -10.55 -7.73 12.72
N PHE A 199 -11.18 -7.09 13.71
CA PHE A 199 -10.91 -5.69 14.04
C PHE A 199 -9.85 -5.60 15.14
N THR A 200 -8.77 -4.88 14.84
CA THR A 200 -7.68 -4.58 15.80
C THR A 200 -7.72 -3.09 16.11
N PRO A 201 -8.21 -2.66 17.28
CA PRO A 201 -8.21 -1.26 17.70
C PRO A 201 -6.78 -0.69 17.74
N THR A 202 -6.60 0.60 17.46
CA THR A 202 -5.30 1.28 17.66
C THR A 202 -5.00 1.60 19.12
N SER A 203 -6.01 1.58 19.99
CA SER A 203 -5.87 1.85 21.43
C SER A 203 -6.08 0.60 22.27
N ALA A 204 -5.16 0.35 23.20
CA ALA A 204 -5.24 -0.73 24.19
C ALA A 204 -6.44 -0.60 25.16
N ASN A 205 -7.17 0.52 25.12
CA ASN A 205 -8.41 0.71 25.88
C ASN A 205 -9.59 -0.13 25.35
N TYR A 206 -9.42 -0.78 24.18
CA TYR A 206 -10.42 -1.63 23.54
C TYR A 206 -9.89 -3.03 23.25
N SER A 207 -10.72 -4.04 23.50
CA SER A 207 -10.41 -5.42 23.12
C SER A 207 -10.51 -5.60 21.61
N LYS A 208 -9.56 -6.35 21.03
CA LYS A 208 -9.66 -6.91 19.68
C LYS A 208 -10.90 -7.80 19.56
N SER A 209 -11.57 -7.75 18.42
CA SER A 209 -12.75 -8.58 18.13
C SER A 209 -12.66 -9.26 16.78
N THR A 210 -13.42 -10.34 16.61
CA THR A 210 -13.52 -11.11 15.37
C THR A 210 -14.97 -11.46 15.10
N LEU A 211 -15.33 -11.57 13.82
CA LEU A 211 -16.64 -12.09 13.39
C LEU A 211 -16.48 -12.91 12.12
N THR A 212 -16.81 -14.20 12.23
CA THR A 212 -16.91 -15.10 11.08
C THR A 212 -18.29 -15.00 10.46
N LYS A 213 -18.34 -14.66 9.17
CA LYS A 213 -19.56 -14.68 8.34
C LYS A 213 -19.41 -15.77 7.28
N THR A 214 -20.40 -16.65 7.21
CA THR A 214 -20.54 -17.57 6.08
C THR A 214 -21.14 -16.80 4.91
N LEU A 215 -20.42 -16.73 3.79
CA LEU A 215 -20.86 -16.11 2.55
C LEU A 215 -21.39 -17.19 1.59
N ASN A 216 -22.52 -16.95 0.94
CA ASN A 216 -23.08 -17.84 -0.07
C ASN A 216 -22.44 -17.53 -1.44
N ILE A 217 -21.74 -18.51 -2.02
CA ILE A 217 -20.97 -18.36 -3.25
C ILE A 217 -21.65 -19.14 -4.37
N LEU A 218 -22.08 -18.44 -5.42
CA LEU A 218 -22.59 -19.07 -6.64
C LEU A 218 -21.45 -19.63 -7.49
N ARG A 219 -21.78 -20.68 -8.24
CA ARG A 219 -20.89 -21.25 -9.25
C ARG A 219 -20.71 -20.28 -10.42
N ARG A 220 -19.48 -20.17 -10.90
CA ARG A 220 -19.14 -19.41 -12.12
C ARG A 220 -19.65 -20.15 -13.35
N SER A 221 -20.25 -19.46 -14.31
CA SER A 221 -20.58 -20.09 -15.59
C SER A 221 -19.30 -20.34 -16.38
N ALA A 222 -19.14 -21.56 -16.90
CA ALA A 222 -18.11 -21.92 -17.87
C ALA A 222 -18.81 -22.48 -19.12
N GLU A 223 -18.69 -21.81 -20.27
CA GLU A 223 -19.18 -22.34 -21.54
C GLU A 223 -18.05 -23.07 -22.29
N VAL A 224 -18.37 -24.24 -22.85
CA VAL A 224 -17.43 -25.10 -23.58
C VAL A 224 -17.98 -25.37 -24.97
N LYS A 225 -17.18 -25.06 -25.99
CA LYS A 225 -17.54 -25.16 -27.41
C LYS A 225 -16.60 -26.14 -28.11
N PRO A 226 -17.05 -27.37 -28.41
CA PRO A 226 -16.33 -28.25 -29.33
C PRO A 226 -16.23 -27.63 -30.73
N GLN A 227 -15.29 -28.12 -31.53
CA GLN A 227 -15.19 -27.81 -32.95
C GLN A 227 -15.72 -29.00 -33.77
N GLY A 228 -16.89 -28.82 -34.39
CA GLY A 228 -17.50 -29.79 -35.30
C GLY A 228 -16.91 -29.74 -36.71
N PHE A 229 -17.14 -30.80 -37.49
CA PHE A 229 -16.63 -30.97 -38.84
C PHE A 229 -17.37 -32.09 -39.59
N ASP A 230 -17.33 -32.02 -40.91
CA ASP A 230 -17.84 -33.09 -41.79
C ASP A 230 -16.71 -34.04 -42.17
N MET A 231 -17.03 -35.32 -42.40
CA MET A 231 -16.13 -36.30 -43.01
C MET A 231 -16.86 -37.15 -44.04
N VAL A 232 -16.12 -37.86 -44.89
CA VAL A 232 -16.67 -38.90 -45.76
C VAL A 232 -16.48 -40.27 -45.11
N TYR A 233 -17.47 -41.13 -45.26
CA TYR A 233 -17.51 -42.49 -44.73
C TYR A 233 -16.19 -43.26 -45.01
N GLY A 234 -15.55 -43.75 -43.95
CA GLY A 234 -14.28 -44.49 -44.02
C GLY A 234 -13.02 -43.66 -44.30
N ASP A 235 -13.05 -42.33 -44.17
CA ASP A 235 -11.84 -41.52 -44.05
C ASP A 235 -11.17 -41.66 -42.66
N ASP A 236 -9.94 -41.16 -42.53
CA ASP A 236 -9.24 -41.12 -41.25
C ASP A 236 -9.79 -40.02 -40.34
N MET A 237 -9.93 -40.33 -39.05
CA MET A 237 -10.53 -39.45 -38.04
C MET A 237 -9.65 -38.20 -37.78
N PRO A 238 -10.15 -36.97 -38.04
CA PRO A 238 -9.36 -35.75 -37.83
C PRO A 238 -9.16 -35.42 -36.34
N SER A 239 -8.19 -34.55 -36.04
CA SER A 239 -7.87 -34.14 -34.67
C SER A 239 -8.96 -33.26 -34.06
N ILE A 240 -9.69 -33.79 -33.08
CA ILE A 240 -10.78 -33.08 -32.38
C ILE A 240 -10.25 -32.01 -31.42
N SER A 241 -10.87 -30.82 -31.46
CA SER A 241 -10.48 -29.66 -30.66
C SER A 241 -11.72 -28.85 -30.21
N GLY A 242 -11.51 -27.77 -29.47
CA GLY A 242 -12.56 -26.86 -28.99
C GLY A 242 -12.01 -25.80 -28.04
N THR A 243 -12.85 -24.84 -27.65
CA THR A 243 -12.48 -23.68 -26.81
C THR A 243 -13.39 -23.53 -25.58
N SER A 244 -12.86 -22.89 -24.54
CA SER A 244 -13.57 -22.57 -23.28
C SER A 244 -13.85 -21.06 -23.09
N ASP A 245 -13.44 -20.24 -24.05
CA ASP A 245 -13.08 -18.85 -23.76
C ASP A 245 -13.98 -17.85 -24.49
N GLU A 246 -14.92 -17.27 -23.73
CA GLU A 246 -15.37 -15.90 -23.96
C GLU A 246 -15.06 -15.07 -22.71
N ALA A 247 -14.71 -13.80 -22.90
CA ALA A 247 -14.00 -12.94 -21.93
C ALA A 247 -14.73 -12.65 -20.59
N ASN A 248 -15.94 -13.20 -20.37
CA ASN A 248 -16.65 -13.17 -19.09
C ASN A 248 -17.27 -14.52 -18.67
N ALA A 249 -17.07 -15.61 -19.42
CA ALA A 249 -17.82 -16.86 -19.27
C ALA A 249 -16.99 -18.16 -19.39
N GLY A 250 -15.65 -18.08 -19.31
CA GLY A 250 -14.76 -19.25 -19.28
C GLY A 250 -14.34 -19.71 -17.89
N PHE A 251 -13.60 -20.82 -17.85
CA PHE A 251 -12.79 -21.23 -16.69
C PHE A 251 -11.76 -20.14 -16.34
N LEU A 252 -11.16 -20.19 -15.14
CA LEU A 252 -10.00 -19.36 -14.80
C LEU A 252 -8.73 -20.17 -15.08
N ASP A 253 -7.81 -19.65 -15.90
CA ASP A 253 -6.55 -20.31 -16.27
C ASP A 253 -5.78 -20.82 -15.03
N ALA A 254 -5.75 -19.97 -13.99
CA ALA A 254 -5.09 -20.22 -12.72
C ALA A 254 -5.80 -21.22 -11.79
N ASP A 255 -6.88 -21.87 -12.22
CA ASP A 255 -7.47 -23.05 -11.57
C ASP A 255 -6.97 -24.38 -12.16
N GLY A 256 -6.30 -24.38 -13.32
CA GLY A 256 -5.65 -25.56 -13.91
C GLY A 256 -6.59 -26.67 -14.41
N ILE A 257 -7.82 -26.31 -14.79
CA ILE A 257 -8.81 -27.23 -15.35
C ILE A 257 -8.50 -27.46 -16.84
N VAL A 258 -8.10 -28.68 -17.20
CA VAL A 258 -7.84 -29.08 -18.60
C VAL A 258 -9.09 -29.73 -19.18
N THR A 259 -9.60 -29.18 -20.29
CA THR A 259 -10.70 -29.77 -21.05
C THR A 259 -10.16 -30.68 -22.14
N THR A 260 -10.66 -31.91 -22.22
CA THR A 260 -10.33 -32.86 -23.30
C THR A 260 -11.60 -33.27 -24.03
N PHE A 261 -11.55 -33.25 -25.37
CA PHE A 261 -12.69 -33.63 -26.21
C PHE A 261 -12.60 -35.11 -26.60
N LYS A 262 -13.76 -35.77 -26.73
CA LYS A 262 -13.90 -37.18 -27.15
C LYS A 262 -15.12 -37.33 -28.05
N THR A 263 -15.16 -38.41 -28.82
CA THR A 263 -16.33 -38.80 -29.60
C THR A 263 -16.37 -40.32 -29.72
N ASP A 264 -17.56 -40.87 -29.94
CA ASP A 264 -17.76 -42.28 -30.30
C ASP A 264 -17.61 -42.50 -31.83
N ALA A 265 -17.37 -41.44 -32.61
CA ALA A 265 -17.02 -41.54 -34.02
C ALA A 265 -15.62 -42.18 -34.18
N ILE A 266 -15.54 -43.19 -35.04
CA ILE A 266 -14.31 -43.90 -35.39
C ILE A 266 -14.21 -44.03 -36.91
N LYS A 267 -13.03 -44.41 -37.41
CA LYS A 267 -12.88 -44.80 -38.81
C LYS A 267 -13.82 -45.96 -39.13
N GLY A 268 -14.72 -45.75 -40.10
CA GLY A 268 -15.75 -46.72 -40.49
C GLY A 268 -17.12 -46.55 -39.80
N SER A 269 -17.29 -45.56 -38.91
CA SER A 269 -18.61 -45.13 -38.42
C SER A 269 -19.60 -44.88 -39.56
N ASP A 270 -20.84 -45.34 -39.43
CA ASP A 270 -21.92 -45.19 -40.42
C ASP A 270 -22.23 -43.74 -40.80
N VAL A 271 -22.92 -43.55 -41.92
CA VAL A 271 -23.41 -42.21 -42.35
C VAL A 271 -24.48 -41.72 -41.36
N GLY A 272 -24.18 -40.62 -40.69
CA GLY A 272 -24.96 -40.14 -39.55
C GLY A 272 -24.26 -39.01 -38.79
N VAL A 273 -24.81 -38.70 -37.62
CA VAL A 273 -24.38 -37.59 -36.75
C VAL A 273 -23.84 -38.16 -35.45
N TYR A 274 -22.56 -37.92 -35.17
CA TYR A 274 -21.90 -38.30 -33.92
C TYR A 274 -21.62 -37.06 -33.08
N PHE A 275 -21.79 -37.15 -31.77
CA PHE A 275 -21.57 -36.03 -30.87
C PHE A 275 -20.15 -36.00 -30.32
N ILE A 276 -19.65 -34.79 -30.10
CA ILE A 276 -18.41 -34.53 -29.38
C ILE A 276 -18.76 -34.28 -27.90
N THR A 277 -18.22 -35.12 -27.01
CA THR A 277 -18.30 -34.98 -25.56
C THR A 277 -17.03 -34.30 -25.03
N ALA A 278 -17.11 -33.75 -23.82
CA ALA A 278 -15.99 -33.07 -23.17
C ALA A 278 -15.80 -33.63 -21.74
N GLU A 279 -14.57 -34.03 -21.43
CA GLU A 279 -14.10 -34.41 -20.11
C GLU A 279 -13.26 -33.27 -19.50
N TYR A 280 -13.19 -33.23 -18.17
CA TYR A 280 -12.54 -32.16 -17.43
C TYR A 280 -11.57 -32.75 -16.41
N ALA A 281 -10.26 -32.63 -16.66
CA ALA A 281 -9.22 -33.00 -15.74
C ALA A 281 -8.91 -31.83 -14.80
N ASP A 282 -9.24 -32.00 -13.52
CA ASP A 282 -9.15 -30.97 -12.49
C ASP A 282 -8.20 -31.43 -11.37
N THR A 283 -6.92 -31.12 -11.52
CA THR A 283 -5.87 -31.47 -10.56
C THR A 283 -5.95 -30.66 -9.26
N SER A 284 -6.69 -29.55 -9.26
CA SER A 284 -6.81 -28.61 -8.14
C SER A 284 -8.14 -28.73 -7.36
N GLY A 285 -9.04 -29.62 -7.79
CA GLY A 285 -10.39 -29.77 -7.23
C GLY A 285 -11.31 -28.56 -7.42
N ARG A 286 -10.97 -27.65 -8.35
CA ARG A 286 -11.65 -26.36 -8.58
C ARG A 286 -12.90 -26.45 -9.45
N LEU A 287 -13.09 -27.51 -10.23
CA LEU A 287 -14.24 -27.73 -11.13
C LEU A 287 -15.58 -27.63 -10.40
N ARG A 288 -15.62 -28.04 -9.12
CA ARG A 288 -16.79 -27.92 -8.23
C ARG A 288 -17.38 -26.51 -8.14
N ASN A 289 -16.56 -25.48 -8.38
CA ASN A 289 -16.92 -24.05 -8.34
C ASN A 289 -17.59 -23.54 -9.64
N TYR A 290 -17.74 -24.39 -10.66
CA TYR A 290 -18.27 -24.00 -11.97
C TYR A 290 -19.62 -24.68 -12.27
N THR A 291 -20.47 -23.95 -12.99
CA THR A 291 -21.63 -24.48 -13.70
C THR A 291 -21.22 -24.58 -15.16
N ILE A 292 -20.98 -25.80 -15.62
CA ILE A 292 -20.48 -26.05 -16.98
C ILE A 292 -21.67 -26.12 -17.94
N LYS A 293 -21.59 -25.39 -19.05
CA LYS A 293 -22.54 -25.42 -20.16
C LYS A 293 -21.81 -25.86 -21.41
N LEU A 294 -22.05 -27.09 -21.87
CA LEU A 294 -21.64 -27.50 -23.21
C LEU A 294 -22.57 -26.81 -24.22
N ASN A 295 -22.02 -26.14 -25.23
CA ASN A 295 -22.84 -25.52 -26.28
C ASN A 295 -23.28 -26.60 -27.29
N SER A 296 -24.58 -26.93 -27.28
CA SER A 296 -25.17 -28.00 -28.10
C SER A 296 -25.77 -27.44 -29.41
N GLY A 297 -24.92 -26.86 -30.25
CA GLY A 297 -25.27 -26.40 -31.61
C GLY A 297 -25.10 -27.50 -32.66
N ASP A 298 -24.94 -27.11 -33.93
CA ASP A 298 -24.42 -28.01 -34.96
C ASP A 298 -22.89 -28.15 -34.84
N ASP A 299 -22.21 -27.18 -34.23
CA ASP A 299 -20.77 -27.17 -33.93
C ASP A 299 -20.30 -28.26 -32.94
N ASN A 300 -21.22 -29.01 -32.29
CA ASN A 300 -20.84 -30.09 -31.38
C ASN A 300 -20.84 -31.49 -32.05
N ARG A 301 -20.83 -31.53 -33.38
CA ARG A 301 -21.11 -32.73 -34.18
C ARG A 301 -20.04 -33.07 -35.19
N ILE A 302 -20.05 -34.34 -35.54
CA ILE A 302 -19.32 -34.93 -36.64
C ILE A 302 -20.35 -35.51 -37.59
N ASN A 303 -20.47 -34.93 -38.78
CA ASN A 303 -21.40 -35.42 -39.80
C ASN A 303 -20.63 -36.36 -40.73
N VAL A 304 -20.91 -37.65 -40.66
CA VAL A 304 -20.36 -38.65 -41.58
C VAL A 304 -21.25 -38.67 -42.81
N THR A 305 -20.69 -38.30 -43.96
CA THR A 305 -21.36 -38.23 -45.26
C THR A 305 -20.98 -39.43 -46.15
N LYS A 306 -21.78 -39.71 -47.18
CA LYS A 306 -21.61 -40.90 -48.03
C LYS A 306 -20.33 -40.87 -48.87
N ALA A 307 -19.70 -42.03 -49.04
CA ALA A 307 -18.58 -42.22 -49.98
C ALA A 307 -19.08 -42.52 -51.41
N ILE A 308 -18.30 -42.17 -52.44
CA ILE A 308 -18.67 -42.34 -53.86
C ILE A 308 -17.97 -43.56 -54.47
N VAL A 309 -18.72 -44.42 -55.16
CA VAL A 309 -18.20 -45.60 -55.87
C VAL A 309 -18.31 -45.42 -57.40
N ASN A 310 -17.23 -45.66 -58.16
CA ASN A 310 -17.17 -45.55 -59.63
C ASN A 310 -16.92 -46.90 -60.31
N ILE A 311 -17.21 -47.00 -61.62
CA ILE A 311 -17.01 -48.19 -62.45
C ILE A 311 -16.13 -47.86 -63.68
N GLU A 312 -15.06 -48.63 -63.87
CA GLU A 312 -14.03 -48.42 -64.90
C GLU A 312 -13.81 -49.69 -65.76
N THR A 313 -13.65 -49.55 -67.08
CA THR A 313 -13.12 -50.65 -67.92
C THR A 313 -11.59 -50.72 -67.86
N VAL A 314 -11.03 -51.85 -67.43
CA VAL A 314 -9.58 -52.06 -67.37
C VAL A 314 -9.10 -52.83 -68.60
N ASN A 315 -8.66 -52.09 -69.62
CA ASN A 315 -7.98 -52.67 -70.77
C ASN A 315 -6.49 -52.90 -70.45
N LYS A 316 -6.05 -54.14 -70.53
CA LYS A 316 -4.63 -54.52 -70.48
C LYS A 316 -4.26 -55.20 -71.79
N GLY A 317 -3.50 -54.50 -72.63
CA GLY A 317 -3.02 -55.05 -73.89
C GLY A 317 -2.04 -56.20 -73.67
N SER A 318 -2.04 -57.18 -74.57
CA SER A 318 -1.06 -58.28 -74.56
C SER A 318 0.28 -57.82 -75.14
N SER A 319 1.32 -58.64 -74.95
CA SER A 319 2.51 -58.57 -75.80
C SER A 319 2.49 -59.70 -76.83
N VAL A 320 3.37 -59.64 -77.83
CA VAL A 320 3.37 -60.57 -78.98
C VAL A 320 3.45 -62.04 -78.52
N ASN A 321 2.51 -62.86 -78.99
CA ASN A 321 2.38 -64.32 -78.75
C ASN A 321 1.99 -64.76 -77.33
N ASP A 322 1.12 -64.00 -76.65
CA ASP A 322 0.30 -64.54 -75.56
C ASP A 322 -1.02 -65.14 -76.09
N ALA A 323 -1.42 -66.32 -75.59
CA ALA A 323 -2.46 -67.16 -76.19
C ALA A 323 -3.77 -67.14 -75.40
N LYS A 324 -4.71 -66.29 -75.86
CA LYS A 324 -5.98 -65.87 -75.22
C LYS A 324 -5.79 -64.92 -74.04
N THR A 325 -6.48 -63.78 -74.09
CA THR A 325 -6.61 -62.82 -72.99
C THR A 325 -8.07 -62.46 -72.73
N THR A 326 -8.32 -61.93 -71.55
CA THR A 326 -9.65 -61.63 -71.00
C THR A 326 -9.72 -60.18 -70.51
N LEU A 327 -10.82 -59.49 -70.82
CA LEU A 327 -11.03 -58.11 -70.35
C LEU A 327 -11.56 -58.07 -68.91
N ALA A 328 -11.25 -57.02 -68.15
CA ALA A 328 -11.74 -56.83 -66.79
C ALA A 328 -12.46 -55.49 -66.61
N LEU A 329 -13.44 -55.48 -65.69
CA LEU A 329 -14.02 -54.26 -65.11
C LEU A 329 -13.40 -54.02 -63.73
N LYS A 330 -13.53 -52.80 -63.19
CA LYS A 330 -13.05 -52.41 -61.87
C LYS A 330 -14.05 -51.49 -61.19
N LEU A 331 -14.33 -51.76 -59.91
CA LEU A 331 -14.96 -50.82 -58.98
C LEU A 331 -13.86 -50.01 -58.27
N SER A 332 -14.10 -48.73 -57.99
CA SER A 332 -13.20 -47.87 -57.21
C SER A 332 -13.99 -46.99 -56.24
N GLY A 333 -13.41 -46.60 -55.10
CA GLY A 333 -14.05 -45.78 -54.06
C GLY A 333 -14.66 -46.53 -52.87
N LEU A 334 -14.69 -47.88 -52.91
CA LEU A 334 -15.09 -48.71 -51.76
C LEU A 334 -14.05 -48.65 -50.63
N LYS A 335 -14.54 -48.51 -49.39
CA LYS A 335 -13.77 -48.61 -48.14
C LYS A 335 -13.87 -50.03 -47.56
N ALA A 336 -12.83 -50.48 -46.87
CA ALA A 336 -12.64 -51.90 -46.56
C ALA A 336 -13.52 -52.44 -45.42
N GLU A 337 -14.05 -51.55 -44.58
CA GLU A 337 -14.79 -51.84 -43.36
C GLU A 337 -16.25 -52.27 -43.62
N ALA A 338 -16.77 -52.03 -44.83
CA ALA A 338 -18.20 -51.78 -45.06
C ALA A 338 -18.97 -52.91 -45.78
N ALA A 339 -18.50 -54.15 -45.73
CA ALA A 339 -18.93 -55.23 -46.61
C ALA A 339 -20.27 -55.91 -46.22
N VAL A 340 -21.36 -55.12 -46.20
CA VAL A 340 -22.73 -55.61 -45.98
C VAL A 340 -23.28 -56.30 -47.23
N LEU A 341 -23.90 -57.47 -47.06
CA LEU A 341 -24.51 -58.25 -48.13
C LEU A 341 -26.03 -58.30 -47.99
N ASN A 342 -26.78 -57.75 -48.94
CA ASN A 342 -28.25 -57.84 -48.99
C ASN A 342 -28.94 -57.53 -47.63
N GLY A 343 -28.40 -56.57 -46.89
CA GLY A 343 -28.89 -56.16 -45.56
C GLY A 343 -28.38 -56.98 -44.36
N VAL A 344 -27.37 -57.84 -44.53
CA VAL A 344 -26.76 -58.63 -43.44
C VAL A 344 -25.27 -58.33 -43.32
N GLU A 345 -24.84 -58.01 -42.10
CA GLU A 345 -23.44 -57.82 -41.71
C GLU A 345 -22.73 -59.17 -41.56
N LEU A 346 -21.45 -59.24 -41.94
CA LEU A 346 -20.69 -60.49 -41.98
C LEU A 346 -19.43 -60.40 -41.12
N THR A 347 -19.30 -61.29 -40.13
CA THR A 347 -18.08 -61.36 -39.31
C THR A 347 -16.87 -61.83 -40.13
N ALA A 348 -15.66 -61.49 -39.69
CA ALA A 348 -14.41 -61.90 -40.35
C ALA A 348 -14.31 -63.43 -40.60
N ALA A 349 -14.87 -64.26 -39.72
CA ALA A 349 -14.92 -65.71 -39.90
C ALA A 349 -15.92 -66.13 -41.01
N GLN A 350 -17.07 -65.46 -41.13
CA GLN A 350 -18.04 -65.70 -42.20
C GLN A 350 -17.54 -65.18 -43.55
N ILE A 351 -16.82 -64.06 -43.56
CA ILE A 351 -16.09 -63.53 -44.73
C ILE A 351 -15.09 -64.57 -45.26
N VAL A 352 -14.33 -65.24 -44.38
CA VAL A 352 -13.42 -66.33 -44.78
C VAL A 352 -14.20 -67.57 -45.26
N ALA A 353 -15.31 -67.94 -44.61
CA ALA A 353 -16.14 -69.07 -45.05
C ALA A 353 -16.87 -68.83 -46.39
N ALA A 354 -17.15 -67.57 -46.74
CA ALA A 354 -17.69 -67.18 -48.04
C ALA A 354 -16.67 -67.33 -49.19
N HIS A 355 -15.37 -67.30 -48.87
CA HIS A 355 -14.29 -67.14 -49.84
C HIS A 355 -14.00 -68.42 -50.66
N GLY A 356 -14.87 -68.71 -51.63
CA GLY A 356 -14.79 -69.86 -52.54
C GLY A 356 -16.02 -70.80 -52.50
N SER A 357 -16.99 -70.51 -51.64
CA SER A 357 -18.20 -71.32 -51.44
C SER A 357 -19.29 -71.00 -52.49
N LYS A 358 -19.89 -72.02 -53.12
CA LYS A 358 -21.01 -71.85 -54.07
C LYS A 358 -22.38 -71.59 -53.41
N GLU A 359 -22.47 -71.84 -52.11
CA GLU A 359 -23.67 -71.71 -51.29
C GLU A 359 -23.23 -71.31 -49.88
N ILE A 360 -23.93 -70.36 -49.25
CA ILE A 360 -23.60 -69.83 -47.92
C ILE A 360 -24.83 -69.91 -47.03
N LYS A 361 -24.66 -70.36 -45.79
CA LYS A 361 -25.70 -70.37 -44.76
C LYS A 361 -25.44 -69.32 -43.69
N ILE A 362 -26.48 -68.57 -43.32
CA ILE A 362 -26.45 -67.57 -42.25
C ILE A 362 -27.70 -67.81 -41.40
N GLY A 363 -27.52 -68.39 -40.22
CA GLY A 363 -28.61 -69.03 -39.48
C GLY A 363 -29.29 -70.12 -40.32
N ASP A 364 -30.61 -70.20 -40.24
CA ASP A 364 -31.41 -71.19 -40.98
C ASP A 364 -31.59 -70.86 -42.47
N LYS A 365 -31.19 -69.67 -42.92
CA LYS A 365 -31.29 -69.25 -44.34
C LYS A 365 -30.08 -69.72 -45.14
N THR A 366 -30.35 -70.15 -46.36
CA THR A 366 -29.36 -70.65 -47.33
C THR A 366 -29.45 -69.80 -48.59
N TYR A 367 -28.31 -69.30 -49.08
CA TYR A 367 -28.20 -68.49 -50.29
C TYR A 367 -27.33 -69.23 -51.32
N ASN A 368 -27.86 -69.49 -52.51
CA ASN A 368 -27.20 -70.22 -53.58
C ASN A 368 -27.24 -69.46 -54.91
N ASN A 369 -26.48 -69.94 -55.90
CA ASN A 369 -26.29 -69.28 -57.19
C ASN A 369 -26.33 -70.31 -58.34
N ASN A 370 -27.52 -70.83 -58.63
CA ASN A 370 -27.79 -71.78 -59.72
C ASN A 370 -29.16 -71.47 -60.37
N ASP A 371 -29.19 -70.65 -61.42
CA ASP A 371 -30.17 -70.85 -62.51
C ASP A 371 -29.63 -70.27 -63.84
N SER A 372 -30.45 -70.33 -64.89
CA SER A 372 -30.03 -70.53 -66.28
C SER A 372 -30.50 -69.44 -67.25
N GLY A 373 -30.79 -68.24 -66.75
CA GLY A 373 -31.14 -67.05 -67.54
C GLY A 373 -30.01 -66.00 -67.58
N LEU A 374 -29.61 -65.55 -68.77
CA LEU A 374 -28.44 -64.67 -68.97
C LEU A 374 -28.68 -63.18 -68.65
N ALA A 375 -29.84 -62.80 -68.10
CA ALA A 375 -30.30 -61.41 -68.01
C ALA A 375 -30.24 -60.81 -66.58
N ASP A 376 -30.70 -61.55 -65.58
CA ASP A 376 -31.13 -60.94 -64.30
C ASP A 376 -30.12 -61.03 -63.14
N SER A 377 -28.91 -61.55 -63.39
CA SER A 377 -27.89 -61.74 -62.33
C SER A 377 -26.73 -60.74 -62.40
N ILE A 378 -26.94 -59.58 -63.05
CA ILE A 378 -26.24 -58.33 -62.71
C ILE A 378 -26.65 -57.85 -61.30
N LYS A 379 -27.84 -58.23 -60.83
CA LYS A 379 -28.64 -57.51 -59.83
C LYS A 379 -28.37 -57.90 -58.37
N ALA A 380 -28.18 -59.19 -58.06
CA ALA A 380 -28.19 -59.72 -56.70
C ALA A 380 -26.88 -59.53 -55.89
N LEU A 381 -26.22 -58.39 -56.06
CA LEU A 381 -24.84 -58.15 -55.63
C LEU A 381 -23.86 -59.15 -56.31
N ASN A 382 -22.53 -58.95 -56.33
CA ASN A 382 -21.59 -59.18 -55.24
C ASN A 382 -21.88 -60.43 -54.37
N LEU A 383 -21.40 -61.60 -54.82
CA LEU A 383 -20.85 -62.70 -53.99
C LEU A 383 -19.86 -62.32 -52.85
N LEU A 384 -19.74 -61.03 -52.50
CA LEU A 384 -18.55 -60.38 -51.92
C LEU A 384 -17.24 -60.75 -52.64
N ALA A 385 -17.32 -61.12 -53.92
CA ALA A 385 -16.20 -61.52 -54.77
C ALA A 385 -15.56 -60.29 -55.44
N LYS A 386 -14.48 -59.71 -54.91
CA LYS A 386 -13.66 -60.13 -53.76
C LYS A 386 -13.35 -58.90 -52.89
N VAL A 387 -13.96 -58.79 -51.71
CA VAL A 387 -13.78 -57.63 -50.81
C VAL A 387 -12.31 -57.40 -50.42
N PHE A 388 -11.50 -58.47 -50.35
CA PHE A 388 -10.16 -58.43 -49.77
C PHE A 388 -8.97 -58.69 -50.71
N ASN A 389 -9.20 -58.89 -52.03
CA ASN A 389 -8.15 -58.77 -53.07
C ASN A 389 -8.70 -58.93 -54.49
N ALA A 390 -8.14 -58.25 -55.50
CA ALA A 390 -8.66 -58.28 -56.88
C ALA A 390 -8.50 -59.64 -57.62
N ASP A 391 -8.90 -59.65 -58.91
CA ASP A 391 -8.87 -60.74 -59.92
C ASP A 391 -10.12 -61.64 -60.00
N GLY A 392 -11.20 -61.15 -60.62
CA GLY A 392 -12.39 -61.97 -60.85
C GLY A 392 -13.66 -61.28 -61.34
N PHE A 393 -13.57 -60.20 -62.13
CA PHE A 393 -14.75 -59.67 -62.83
C PHE A 393 -15.09 -60.53 -64.07
N PRO A 394 -16.37 -60.59 -64.49
CA PRO A 394 -16.75 -61.31 -65.72
C PRO A 394 -16.02 -60.71 -66.93
N SER A 395 -15.56 -61.59 -67.82
CA SER A 395 -14.67 -61.22 -68.92
C SER A 395 -15.20 -61.66 -70.28
N PHE A 396 -14.98 -60.82 -71.29
CA PHE A 396 -15.26 -61.14 -72.69
C PHE A 396 -14.06 -61.82 -73.34
N THR A 397 -14.33 -62.86 -74.12
CA THR A 397 -13.33 -63.57 -74.94
C THR A 397 -13.17 -62.87 -76.28
N VAL A 398 -11.93 -62.51 -76.63
CA VAL A 398 -11.55 -61.96 -77.94
C VAL A 398 -10.82 -63.05 -78.76
N PRO A 399 -10.92 -63.08 -80.12
CA PRO A 399 -10.23 -64.07 -80.94
C PRO A 399 -8.69 -64.09 -80.83
N ASP A 400 -8.08 -65.18 -81.29
CA ASP A 400 -6.63 -65.42 -81.27
C ASP A 400 -5.90 -64.61 -82.36
N PHE A 401 -4.73 -64.04 -82.02
CA PHE A 401 -3.95 -63.12 -82.86
C PHE A 401 -2.43 -63.34 -82.75
N SER A 402 -1.99 -64.60 -82.61
CA SER A 402 -0.55 -64.92 -82.67
C SER A 402 0.14 -64.38 -83.95
N ASN A 403 1.32 -63.77 -83.76
CA ASN A 403 2.19 -63.07 -84.72
C ASN A 403 1.76 -61.66 -85.16
N ALA A 404 0.90 -60.97 -84.40
CA ALA A 404 0.50 -59.59 -84.69
C ALA A 404 1.60 -58.53 -84.41
N VAL A 405 1.64 -57.50 -85.25
CA VAL A 405 2.30 -56.20 -84.99
C VAL A 405 1.24 -55.20 -84.49
N GLU A 406 1.66 -54.24 -83.67
CA GLU A 406 0.88 -53.22 -82.93
C GLU A 406 -0.45 -52.75 -83.59
N LYS A 407 -1.59 -52.91 -82.88
CA LYS A 407 -2.96 -52.61 -83.35
C LYS A 407 -4.00 -52.54 -82.21
N SER A 408 -5.19 -51.95 -82.42
CA SER A 408 -6.20 -51.67 -81.36
C SER A 408 -7.71 -51.78 -81.74
N PHE A 409 -8.62 -51.91 -80.74
CA PHE A 409 -10.10 -52.08 -80.86
C PHE A 409 -10.90 -51.50 -79.65
N THR A 410 -12.26 -51.32 -79.70
CA THR A 410 -13.09 -50.58 -78.69
C THR A 410 -14.30 -51.36 -78.10
N ILE A 411 -14.69 -51.12 -76.84
CA ILE A 411 -15.79 -51.79 -76.08
C ILE A 411 -16.58 -50.82 -75.17
N ASN A 412 -17.92 -50.97 -75.05
CA ASN A 412 -18.84 -50.12 -74.25
C ASN A 412 -19.61 -50.86 -73.14
N THR A 413 -20.04 -50.14 -72.09
CA THR A 413 -20.87 -50.62 -70.96
C THR A 413 -21.96 -49.61 -70.54
N VAL A 414 -23.14 -50.09 -70.12
CA VAL A 414 -24.25 -49.28 -69.57
C VAL A 414 -24.89 -50.06 -68.42
N LEU A 415 -25.32 -49.37 -67.36
CA LEU A 415 -26.09 -49.93 -66.24
C LEU A 415 -27.25 -48.97 -65.91
N ASP A 416 -28.44 -49.50 -65.66
CA ASP A 416 -29.61 -48.73 -65.20
C ASP A 416 -29.83 -48.98 -63.70
N THR A 417 -30.34 -47.98 -62.98
CA THR A 417 -30.49 -47.99 -61.52
C THR A 417 -31.94 -48.07 -61.03
N LYS A 418 -32.94 -48.04 -61.94
CA LYS A 418 -34.35 -48.29 -61.57
C LYS A 418 -35.13 -49.08 -62.62
N THR A 419 -35.53 -50.29 -62.24
CA THR A 419 -36.66 -51.02 -62.84
C THR A 419 -37.79 -51.10 -61.82
N ASP A 420 -39.02 -50.81 -62.24
CA ASP A 420 -40.19 -50.74 -61.34
C ASP A 420 -40.54 -52.09 -60.67
N ASP A 421 -39.96 -53.19 -61.15
CA ASP A 421 -40.17 -54.56 -60.67
C ASP A 421 -39.47 -54.87 -59.33
N GLY A 422 -38.62 -53.98 -58.82
CA GLY A 422 -37.91 -54.11 -57.54
C GLY A 422 -36.51 -54.76 -57.61
N ASP A 423 -36.17 -55.38 -58.74
CA ASP A 423 -34.89 -56.09 -58.99
C ASP A 423 -33.67 -55.17 -59.25
N GLY A 424 -33.58 -54.01 -58.59
CA GLY A 424 -32.45 -53.07 -58.73
C GLY A 424 -31.26 -53.41 -57.81
N ILE A 425 -30.03 -53.07 -58.23
CA ILE A 425 -28.85 -53.18 -57.33
C ILE A 425 -28.99 -52.16 -56.20
N SER A 426 -29.16 -52.64 -54.97
CA SER A 426 -29.12 -51.81 -53.77
C SER A 426 -27.67 -51.63 -53.29
N ILE A 427 -27.13 -50.41 -53.41
CA ILE A 427 -25.88 -50.02 -52.73
C ILE A 427 -26.15 -49.74 -51.25
N ALA A 428 -25.17 -50.05 -50.38
CA ALA A 428 -25.31 -49.85 -48.95
C ALA A 428 -25.53 -48.36 -48.59
N GLY A 429 -26.26 -48.10 -47.50
CA GLY A 429 -26.71 -46.76 -47.11
C GLY A 429 -25.60 -45.72 -46.93
N ASN A 430 -24.35 -46.16 -46.74
CA ASN A 430 -23.17 -45.31 -46.56
C ASN A 430 -22.50 -44.85 -47.88
N TYR A 431 -23.05 -45.21 -49.05
CA TYR A 431 -22.46 -44.92 -50.36
C TYR A 431 -23.44 -44.30 -51.37
N ASP A 432 -22.89 -43.59 -52.37
CA ASP A 432 -23.55 -43.15 -53.60
C ASP A 432 -22.77 -43.63 -54.85
N LEU A 433 -23.45 -43.67 -56.00
CA LEU A 433 -22.87 -44.13 -57.27
C LEU A 433 -22.37 -42.94 -58.13
N GLY A 434 -21.13 -43.06 -58.62
CA GLY A 434 -20.46 -42.08 -59.48
C GLY A 434 -20.47 -42.45 -60.96
N THR A 435 -19.31 -42.36 -61.61
CA THR A 435 -19.14 -42.43 -63.07
C THR A 435 -18.94 -43.86 -63.62
N ASN A 436 -19.25 -44.05 -64.91
CA ASN A 436 -19.18 -45.30 -65.67
C ASN A 436 -18.53 -45.00 -67.04
N SER A 437 -17.60 -45.83 -67.52
CA SER A 437 -16.71 -45.49 -68.66
C SER A 437 -16.31 -46.68 -69.55
N SER A 438 -16.10 -46.41 -70.84
CA SER A 438 -15.77 -47.36 -71.92
C SER A 438 -14.31 -47.24 -72.40
N GLY A 439 -13.77 -48.23 -73.13
CA GLY A 439 -12.32 -48.27 -73.44
C GLY A 439 -11.86 -49.20 -74.57
N THR A 440 -10.53 -49.24 -74.81
CA THR A 440 -9.88 -49.88 -75.97
C THR A 440 -8.73 -50.86 -75.66
N TYR A 441 -8.63 -51.96 -76.41
CA TYR A 441 -7.61 -53.02 -76.29
C TYR A 441 -6.49 -52.87 -77.35
N SER A 442 -5.25 -53.29 -77.05
CA SER A 442 -4.07 -53.18 -77.93
C SER A 442 -3.03 -54.34 -77.77
N VAL A 443 -2.00 -54.41 -78.63
CA VAL A 443 -0.86 -55.38 -78.52
C VAL A 443 0.51 -54.67 -78.61
N GLY A 444 1.50 -55.04 -77.77
CA GLY A 444 2.81 -54.34 -77.66
C GLY A 444 4.07 -55.18 -77.32
N LYS A 445 5.12 -54.51 -76.82
CA LYS A 445 6.49 -55.03 -76.57
C LYS A 445 6.64 -55.79 -75.24
N ALA A 446 7.77 -56.49 -75.04
CA ALA A 446 8.07 -57.30 -73.85
C ALA A 446 8.93 -56.57 -72.79
N THR A 447 8.92 -57.03 -71.53
CA THR A 447 9.67 -56.41 -70.41
C THR A 447 10.80 -57.31 -69.89
N PRO A 448 12.01 -56.77 -69.59
CA PRO A 448 13.12 -57.53 -69.02
C PRO A 448 13.07 -57.68 -67.48
N THR A 449 13.59 -58.77 -66.95
CA THR A 449 13.60 -59.10 -65.51
C THR A 449 14.82 -58.53 -64.78
N ILE A 450 14.62 -57.75 -63.71
CA ILE A 450 15.71 -57.15 -62.90
C ILE A 450 15.95 -57.91 -61.58
N THR A 451 17.21 -58.17 -61.24
CA THR A 451 17.71 -58.80 -60.01
C THR A 451 18.60 -57.83 -59.21
N TRP A 452 18.61 -57.95 -57.88
CA TRP A 452 19.36 -57.08 -56.95
C TRP A 452 19.63 -57.90 -55.68
N ALA A 453 20.83 -57.83 -55.11
CA ALA A 453 21.16 -58.36 -53.79
C ALA A 453 21.32 -57.22 -52.77
N ASP A 454 20.59 -57.27 -51.65
CA ASP A 454 20.69 -56.24 -50.62
C ASP A 454 22.07 -56.28 -49.91
N SER A 455 22.61 -55.10 -49.63
CA SER A 455 23.81 -54.89 -48.83
C SER A 455 23.52 -53.70 -47.91
N GLY A 456 23.16 -54.04 -46.66
CA GLY A 456 22.59 -53.10 -45.69
C GLY A 456 23.51 -51.93 -45.34
N LEU A 457 22.89 -50.87 -44.82
CA LEU A 457 23.52 -49.58 -44.49
C LEU A 457 23.17 -49.18 -43.06
N THR A 458 24.04 -48.40 -42.44
CA THR A 458 23.82 -47.75 -41.13
C THR A 458 23.51 -46.27 -41.33
N TYR A 459 22.71 -45.69 -40.45
CA TYR A 459 22.46 -44.25 -40.44
C TYR A 459 23.77 -43.44 -40.39
N GLY A 460 23.87 -42.40 -41.22
CA GLY A 460 25.10 -41.63 -41.42
C GLY A 460 26.00 -42.12 -42.57
N GLU A 461 25.81 -43.34 -43.07
CA GLU A 461 26.48 -43.83 -44.27
C GLU A 461 25.74 -43.38 -45.54
N ALA A 462 26.49 -42.93 -46.55
CA ALA A 462 25.92 -42.56 -47.85
C ALA A 462 25.82 -43.78 -48.78
N ILE A 463 24.76 -43.87 -49.58
CA ILE A 463 24.57 -44.94 -50.56
C ILE A 463 25.69 -44.90 -51.62
N VAL A 464 26.50 -45.95 -51.70
CA VAL A 464 27.61 -46.10 -52.65
C VAL A 464 27.33 -47.17 -53.71
N ASP A 465 28.19 -47.29 -54.71
CA ASP A 465 27.99 -48.23 -55.84
C ASP A 465 27.85 -49.70 -55.40
N ALA A 466 28.43 -50.08 -54.27
CA ALA A 466 28.30 -51.44 -53.70
C ALA A 466 26.85 -51.79 -53.28
N ASN A 467 26.04 -50.78 -52.93
CA ASN A 467 24.61 -50.95 -52.64
C ASN A 467 23.76 -50.94 -53.93
N LEU A 468 24.26 -50.35 -55.01
CA LEU A 468 23.57 -50.11 -56.28
C LEU A 468 23.93 -51.18 -57.33
N ASN A 469 23.75 -52.46 -56.95
CA ASN A 469 24.30 -53.63 -57.65
C ASN A 469 23.30 -54.39 -58.56
N ALA A 470 22.25 -53.73 -59.05
CA ALA A 470 21.22 -54.40 -59.84
C ALA A 470 21.72 -54.92 -61.21
N THR A 471 21.08 -55.97 -61.70
CA THR A 471 21.45 -56.78 -62.88
C THR A 471 20.20 -57.21 -63.65
N VAL A 472 20.34 -57.62 -64.92
CA VAL A 472 19.22 -58.17 -65.72
C VAL A 472 19.33 -59.67 -65.91
N ALA A 473 18.34 -60.39 -65.36
CA ALA A 473 18.21 -61.85 -65.38
C ALA A 473 17.21 -62.32 -66.44
N ASP A 474 17.36 -61.86 -67.69
CA ASP A 474 16.63 -62.41 -68.84
C ASP A 474 17.51 -63.43 -69.60
N ALA A 475 16.93 -64.58 -69.98
CA ALA A 475 17.61 -65.61 -70.75
C ALA A 475 17.65 -65.30 -72.26
N ARG A 476 16.85 -64.33 -72.73
CA ARG A 476 16.69 -63.94 -74.14
C ARG A 476 17.70 -62.89 -74.62
N LEU A 477 18.41 -62.24 -73.69
CA LEU A 477 19.43 -61.22 -73.97
C LEU A 477 20.84 -61.83 -73.95
N LEU A 478 21.68 -61.46 -74.93
CA LEU A 478 23.09 -61.83 -74.96
C LEU A 478 23.88 -61.08 -73.87
N VAL A 479 25.08 -61.55 -73.53
CA VAL A 479 25.88 -60.96 -72.44
C VAL A 479 26.16 -59.47 -72.66
N LYS A 480 26.56 -59.06 -73.87
CA LYS A 480 26.77 -57.64 -74.23
C LYS A 480 25.50 -56.77 -74.08
N ASP A 481 24.32 -57.38 -74.26
CA ASP A 481 23.05 -56.66 -74.28
C ASP A 481 22.48 -56.45 -72.87
N LYS A 482 23.12 -57.04 -71.85
CA LYS A 482 22.80 -56.83 -70.42
C LYS A 482 23.49 -55.59 -69.84
N GLU A 483 24.45 -55.02 -70.55
CA GLU A 483 25.21 -53.80 -70.18
C GLU A 483 24.44 -52.50 -70.48
N GLY A 484 23.11 -52.52 -70.33
CA GLY A 484 22.24 -51.35 -70.45
C GLY A 484 22.34 -50.42 -69.23
N THR A 485 21.79 -49.21 -69.33
CA THR A 485 21.94 -48.19 -68.28
C THR A 485 20.96 -48.41 -67.13
N PHE A 486 21.50 -48.57 -65.91
CA PHE A 486 20.72 -48.59 -64.67
C PHE A 486 20.70 -47.19 -64.01
N THR A 487 19.51 -46.71 -63.66
CA THR A 487 19.30 -45.47 -62.89
C THR A 487 18.59 -45.80 -61.58
N TYR A 488 19.07 -45.27 -60.46
CA TYR A 488 18.60 -45.60 -59.11
C TYR A 488 18.00 -44.37 -58.41
N ARG A 489 16.76 -44.48 -57.90
CA ARG A 489 16.00 -43.35 -57.31
C ARG A 489 15.21 -43.78 -56.08
N ILE A 490 15.11 -42.90 -55.09
CA ILE A 490 14.37 -43.16 -53.84
C ILE A 490 12.85 -43.11 -54.05
N ALA A 491 12.10 -43.83 -53.22
CA ALA A 491 10.65 -44.02 -53.29
C ALA A 491 10.21 -44.68 -54.62
N ASP A 492 8.96 -44.49 -55.03
CA ASP A 492 8.35 -45.18 -56.19
C ASP A 492 8.76 -44.56 -57.55
N GLY A 493 10.06 -44.29 -57.74
CA GLY A 493 10.68 -43.91 -59.02
C GLY A 493 10.92 -42.41 -59.24
N ASN A 494 10.11 -41.53 -58.64
CA ASN A 494 10.21 -40.07 -58.88
C ASN A 494 11.21 -39.32 -57.99
N GLY A 495 11.73 -39.93 -56.91
CA GLY A 495 12.60 -39.27 -55.93
C GLY A 495 13.99 -38.89 -56.45
N ALA A 496 14.85 -38.39 -55.57
CA ALA A 496 16.24 -38.05 -55.91
C ALA A 496 17.05 -39.29 -56.35
N LEU A 497 18.13 -39.05 -57.12
CA LEU A 497 19.11 -40.10 -57.45
C LEU A 497 19.72 -40.67 -56.17
N ALA A 498 19.75 -41.99 -56.03
CA ALA A 498 20.06 -42.64 -54.76
C ALA A 498 21.54 -42.51 -54.35
N LYS A 499 22.46 -42.52 -55.32
CA LYS A 499 23.91 -42.49 -55.06
C LYS A 499 24.31 -41.20 -54.34
N GLY A 500 24.98 -41.32 -53.20
CA GLY A 500 25.44 -40.20 -52.38
C GLY A 500 24.41 -39.68 -51.36
N LEU A 501 23.18 -40.21 -51.32
CA LEU A 501 22.22 -39.86 -50.27
C LEU A 501 22.53 -40.61 -48.97
N ILE A 502 22.39 -39.91 -47.85
CA ILE A 502 22.26 -40.48 -46.51
C ILE A 502 20.74 -40.51 -46.20
N LEU A 503 20.23 -41.64 -45.73
CA LEU A 503 18.81 -41.82 -45.39
C LEU A 503 18.63 -42.00 -43.88
N PRO A 504 17.48 -41.58 -43.29
CA PRO A 504 17.16 -41.87 -41.89
C PRO A 504 17.03 -43.38 -41.62
N ALA A 505 17.12 -43.80 -40.36
CA ALA A 505 16.98 -45.22 -40.01
C ALA A 505 15.55 -45.74 -40.29
N GLY A 506 15.44 -47.04 -40.61
CA GLY A 506 14.18 -47.72 -40.95
C GLY A 506 14.16 -48.28 -42.38
N THR A 507 12.99 -48.74 -42.81
CA THR A 507 12.81 -49.40 -44.12
C THR A 507 12.56 -48.38 -45.23
N HIS A 508 13.34 -48.46 -46.30
CA HIS A 508 13.26 -47.57 -47.47
C HIS A 508 12.93 -48.33 -48.74
N LYS A 509 12.16 -47.68 -49.63
CA LYS A 509 11.96 -48.12 -51.01
C LYS A 509 13.02 -47.50 -51.91
N LEU A 510 13.66 -48.33 -52.72
CA LEU A 510 14.64 -47.93 -53.72
C LEU A 510 14.25 -48.53 -55.07
N HIS A 511 14.09 -47.65 -56.06
CA HIS A 511 13.61 -47.99 -57.39
C HIS A 511 14.76 -47.94 -58.40
N VAL A 512 14.94 -49.03 -59.16
CA VAL A 512 15.86 -49.10 -60.28
C VAL A 512 15.09 -49.11 -61.59
N THR A 513 15.54 -48.28 -62.53
CA THR A 513 15.12 -48.27 -63.93
C THR A 513 16.27 -48.78 -64.79
N TYR A 514 16.02 -49.80 -65.61
CA TYR A 514 16.95 -50.33 -66.59
C TYR A 514 16.51 -49.95 -68.01
N VAL A 515 17.35 -49.21 -68.72
CA VAL A 515 17.15 -48.88 -70.14
C VAL A 515 17.96 -49.88 -70.99
N PRO A 516 17.31 -50.70 -71.85
CA PRO A 516 18.01 -51.63 -72.73
C PRO A 516 19.02 -50.95 -73.66
N HIS A 517 20.07 -51.68 -74.04
CA HIS A 517 20.99 -51.23 -75.09
C HIS A 517 20.23 -51.00 -76.42
N ALA A 518 20.65 -50.01 -77.20
CA ALA A 518 19.90 -49.47 -78.33
C ALA A 518 19.45 -50.55 -79.34
N ASP A 519 20.31 -51.54 -79.60
CA ASP A 519 20.07 -52.70 -80.49
C ASP A 519 18.77 -53.46 -80.19
N ASN A 520 18.27 -53.42 -78.95
CA ASN A 520 17.12 -54.22 -78.47
C ASN A 520 15.84 -53.41 -78.19
N ALA A 521 15.86 -52.09 -78.38
CA ALA A 521 14.74 -51.18 -78.04
C ALA A 521 13.45 -51.38 -78.87
N SER A 522 13.50 -52.19 -79.93
CA SER A 522 12.34 -52.59 -80.72
C SER A 522 11.55 -53.75 -80.09
N ALA A 523 12.21 -54.68 -79.40
CA ALA A 523 11.60 -55.87 -78.80
C ALA A 523 11.33 -55.71 -77.30
N PHE A 524 12.20 -54.99 -76.58
CA PHE A 524 12.12 -54.80 -75.13
C PHE A 524 11.77 -53.37 -74.72
N LEU A 525 10.99 -53.26 -73.66
CA LEU A 525 10.67 -52.03 -72.93
C LEU A 525 11.77 -51.70 -71.91
N THR A 526 11.82 -50.44 -71.49
CA THR A 526 12.49 -50.03 -70.26
C THR A 526 11.90 -50.81 -69.07
N GLY A 527 12.75 -51.50 -68.32
CA GLY A 527 12.34 -52.28 -67.14
C GLY A 527 12.46 -51.46 -65.86
N THR A 528 11.62 -51.74 -64.87
CA THR A 528 11.68 -51.11 -63.55
C THR A 528 11.48 -52.12 -62.43
N LYS A 529 12.10 -51.88 -61.27
CA LYS A 529 11.91 -52.67 -60.06
C LYS A 529 12.11 -51.82 -58.81
N THR A 530 11.16 -51.89 -57.87
CA THR A 530 11.35 -51.38 -56.51
C THR A 530 11.80 -52.52 -55.60
N VAL A 531 12.77 -52.24 -54.73
CA VAL A 531 13.22 -53.13 -53.64
C VAL A 531 13.09 -52.37 -52.33
N THR A 532 12.70 -53.07 -51.25
CA THR A 532 12.76 -52.55 -49.89
C THR A 532 14.05 -53.01 -49.21
N PHE A 533 14.80 -52.08 -48.64
CA PHE A 533 15.99 -52.36 -47.82
C PHE A 533 15.89 -51.60 -46.49
N THR A 534 16.67 -51.99 -45.48
CA THR A 534 16.60 -51.38 -44.14
C THR A 534 17.90 -50.69 -43.78
N VAL A 535 17.81 -49.43 -43.35
CA VAL A 535 18.91 -48.67 -42.76
C VAL A 535 18.89 -48.87 -41.26
N ALA A 536 19.96 -49.44 -40.71
CA ALA A 536 20.15 -49.64 -39.28
C ALA A 536 20.38 -48.31 -38.55
N LYS A 537 20.05 -48.25 -37.25
CA LYS A 537 20.35 -47.08 -36.41
C LYS A 537 21.86 -46.95 -36.16
N ALA A 538 22.36 -45.72 -36.08
CA ALA A 538 23.71 -45.43 -35.62
C ALA A 538 23.82 -45.61 -34.09
N LYS A 539 25.02 -45.86 -33.55
CA LYS A 539 25.23 -45.97 -32.10
C LYS A 539 25.62 -44.63 -31.49
N LEU A 540 25.08 -44.30 -30.32
CA LEU A 540 25.47 -43.12 -29.54
C LEU A 540 25.47 -43.41 -28.03
N ASP A 541 26.60 -43.16 -27.39
CA ASP A 541 26.74 -43.24 -25.93
C ASP A 541 26.45 -41.87 -25.29
N ILE A 542 25.59 -41.85 -24.27
CA ILE A 542 25.19 -40.66 -23.52
C ILE A 542 25.76 -40.75 -22.10
N HIS A 543 26.60 -39.79 -21.72
CA HIS A 543 27.31 -39.77 -20.44
C HIS A 543 26.89 -38.56 -19.59
N ILE A 544 26.46 -38.83 -18.35
CA ILE A 544 26.21 -37.79 -17.34
C ILE A 544 27.56 -37.26 -16.81
N PRO A 545 27.76 -35.94 -16.67
CA PRO A 545 28.99 -35.39 -16.09
C PRO A 545 29.20 -35.79 -14.62
N ALA A 546 30.44 -35.70 -14.14
CA ALA A 546 30.78 -35.93 -12.74
C ALA A 546 30.45 -34.70 -11.88
N ILE A 547 29.51 -34.83 -10.94
CA ILE A 547 29.14 -33.72 -10.04
C ILE A 547 30.12 -33.66 -8.87
N SER A 548 30.82 -32.54 -8.73
CA SER A 548 31.79 -32.31 -7.65
C SER A 548 31.44 -31.07 -6.82
N GLY A 549 31.77 -31.10 -5.53
CA GLY A 549 31.62 -29.95 -4.63
C GLY A 549 30.26 -29.76 -3.95
N TYR A 550 29.28 -30.67 -4.14
CA TYR A 550 28.01 -30.61 -3.42
C TYR A 550 28.21 -30.78 -1.90
N VAL A 551 27.65 -29.87 -1.11
CA VAL A 551 27.75 -29.86 0.35
C VAL A 551 26.39 -30.24 0.94
N TYR A 552 26.40 -31.02 2.03
CA TYR A 552 25.19 -31.43 2.74
C TYR A 552 24.25 -30.26 3.03
N GLY A 553 22.97 -30.39 2.66
CA GLY A 553 21.94 -29.38 2.92
C GLY A 553 21.88 -28.22 1.92
N ASP A 554 22.71 -28.20 0.88
CA ASP A 554 22.45 -27.32 -0.27
C ASP A 554 21.30 -27.87 -1.14
N ALA A 555 20.78 -27.05 -2.04
CA ALA A 555 19.80 -27.51 -3.03
C ALA A 555 20.46 -28.53 -3.98
N LEU A 556 19.76 -29.61 -4.32
CA LEU A 556 20.23 -30.58 -5.30
C LEU A 556 20.48 -29.88 -6.65
N PRO A 557 21.64 -30.06 -7.29
CA PRO A 557 21.91 -29.46 -8.58
C PRO A 557 21.02 -30.09 -9.64
N GLY A 558 20.27 -29.26 -10.37
CA GLY A 558 19.63 -29.68 -11.61
C GLY A 558 20.68 -29.84 -12.70
N ILE A 559 20.69 -30.98 -13.38
CA ILE A 559 21.48 -31.19 -14.61
C ILE A 559 20.56 -30.94 -15.80
N ALA A 560 20.96 -30.02 -16.68
CA ALA A 560 20.25 -29.74 -17.93
C ALA A 560 20.69 -30.71 -19.06
N ALA A 561 19.81 -30.94 -20.04
CA ALA A 561 20.08 -31.90 -21.12
C ALA A 561 21.31 -31.54 -22.00
N ASN A 562 21.69 -30.26 -22.02
CA ASN A 562 22.88 -29.73 -22.71
C ASN A 562 24.17 -29.76 -21.86
N GLU A 563 24.12 -30.29 -20.64
CA GLU A 563 25.30 -30.59 -19.80
C GLU A 563 25.72 -32.07 -19.90
N LEU A 564 24.90 -32.89 -20.55
CA LEU A 564 25.23 -34.27 -20.92
C LEU A 564 26.31 -34.28 -22.01
N THR A 565 27.08 -35.36 -22.07
CA THR A 565 28.14 -35.53 -23.08
C THR A 565 27.85 -36.70 -23.99
N TYR A 566 27.89 -36.45 -25.30
CA TYR A 566 27.41 -37.35 -26.34
C TYR A 566 28.57 -37.81 -27.21
N GLY A 567 28.91 -39.11 -27.17
CA GLY A 567 30.00 -39.60 -27.99
C GLY A 567 30.57 -40.96 -27.62
N THR A 568 30.99 -41.71 -28.63
CA THR A 568 31.65 -43.00 -28.48
C THR A 568 32.95 -42.86 -27.71
N LYS A 569 33.16 -43.69 -26.68
CA LYS A 569 34.37 -43.63 -25.85
C LYS A 569 35.58 -44.29 -26.55
N VAL A 570 36.62 -43.50 -26.83
CA VAL A 570 37.88 -43.97 -27.43
C VAL A 570 39.05 -43.72 -26.46
N GLY A 571 39.41 -44.75 -25.70
CA GLY A 571 40.29 -44.60 -24.53
C GLY A 571 39.59 -43.77 -23.45
N ASP A 572 40.30 -42.80 -22.85
CA ASP A 572 39.72 -41.90 -21.85
C ASP A 572 39.05 -40.64 -22.44
N LYS A 573 39.00 -40.52 -23.77
CA LYS A 573 38.43 -39.34 -24.45
C LYS A 573 37.12 -39.68 -25.15
N LEU A 574 36.09 -38.87 -24.88
CA LEU A 574 34.85 -38.86 -25.66
C LEU A 574 35.11 -38.12 -26.97
N THR A 575 34.74 -38.74 -28.09
CA THR A 575 34.71 -38.12 -29.42
C THR A 575 33.26 -38.00 -29.87
N ASN A 576 32.88 -36.86 -30.45
CA ASN A 576 31.49 -36.61 -30.89
C ASN A 576 30.93 -37.80 -31.67
N GLY A 577 29.81 -38.36 -31.19
CA GLY A 577 29.15 -39.53 -31.77
C GLY A 577 28.02 -39.19 -32.74
N PHE A 578 27.61 -37.91 -32.85
CA PHE A 578 26.63 -37.49 -33.86
C PHE A 578 27.22 -37.64 -35.26
N VAL A 579 26.50 -38.33 -36.13
CA VAL A 579 26.82 -38.49 -37.56
C VAL A 579 25.95 -37.54 -38.40
N ASN A 580 26.19 -37.45 -39.71
CA ASN A 580 25.37 -36.68 -40.66
C ASN A 580 25.23 -35.16 -40.37
N GLY A 581 25.94 -34.61 -39.39
CA GLY A 581 25.79 -33.22 -38.94
C GLY A 581 24.67 -33.01 -37.90
N ASP A 582 24.15 -34.09 -37.32
CA ASP A 582 23.15 -34.03 -36.26
C ASP A 582 23.68 -33.37 -34.98
N THR A 583 22.76 -33.00 -34.09
CA THR A 583 23.02 -32.44 -32.76
C THR A 583 22.02 -33.01 -31.75
N GLU A 584 22.11 -32.57 -30.50
CA GLU A 584 21.21 -32.92 -29.39
C GLU A 584 19.71 -32.72 -29.68
N SER A 585 19.37 -31.93 -30.70
CA SER A 585 18.00 -31.79 -31.23
C SER A 585 17.34 -33.11 -31.66
N ILE A 586 18.09 -34.20 -31.87
CA ILE A 586 17.52 -35.54 -32.15
C ILE A 586 16.72 -36.15 -30.98
N PHE A 587 16.77 -35.55 -29.80
CA PHE A 587 16.00 -35.95 -28.61
C PHE A 587 14.72 -35.12 -28.41
N ASP A 588 14.50 -34.08 -29.22
CA ASP A 588 13.28 -33.27 -29.19
C ASP A 588 12.04 -34.13 -29.59
N PRO A 589 10.94 -34.11 -28.82
CA PRO A 589 9.67 -34.72 -29.22
C PRO A 589 9.18 -34.30 -30.60
N ALA A 590 9.43 -33.06 -31.04
CA ALA A 590 9.08 -32.59 -32.39
C ALA A 590 9.83 -33.34 -33.50
N ASN A 591 11.04 -33.86 -33.21
CA ASN A 591 11.84 -34.69 -34.09
C ASN A 591 11.59 -36.20 -33.91
N GLY A 592 10.64 -36.58 -33.04
CA GLY A 592 10.34 -37.97 -32.71
C GLY A 592 11.34 -38.60 -31.75
N GLY A 593 12.01 -37.79 -30.91
CA GLY A 593 12.85 -38.24 -29.81
C GLY A 593 12.15 -38.20 -28.44
N THR A 594 12.91 -38.55 -27.40
CA THR A 594 12.56 -38.29 -25.99
C THR A 594 13.78 -37.72 -25.31
N GLN A 595 13.63 -36.58 -24.64
CA GLN A 595 14.72 -35.94 -23.92
C GLN A 595 15.07 -36.77 -22.67
N PRO A 596 16.37 -37.05 -22.41
CA PRO A 596 16.79 -37.65 -21.15
C PRO A 596 16.49 -36.70 -19.98
N VAL A 597 15.94 -37.25 -18.89
CA VAL A 597 15.81 -36.53 -17.62
C VAL A 597 16.72 -37.18 -16.59
N VAL A 598 17.64 -36.41 -16.03
CA VAL A 598 18.55 -36.88 -14.98
C VAL A 598 17.88 -36.80 -13.61
N ALA A 599 18.00 -37.86 -12.83
CA ALA A 599 17.60 -37.94 -11.43
C ALA A 599 18.82 -38.21 -10.55
N ILE A 600 19.00 -37.39 -9.51
CA ILE A 600 19.94 -37.68 -8.42
C ILE A 600 19.16 -38.50 -7.38
N VAL A 601 19.72 -39.63 -6.93
CA VAL A 601 19.10 -40.50 -5.90
C VAL A 601 20.11 -40.88 -4.81
N PRO A 602 19.69 -41.03 -3.53
CA PRO A 602 20.59 -41.46 -2.47
C PRO A 602 21.21 -42.83 -2.74
N ASN A 603 22.37 -43.12 -2.15
CA ASN A 603 23.02 -44.41 -2.33
C ASN A 603 22.29 -45.51 -1.55
N THR A 604 21.48 -46.29 -2.26
CA THR A 604 20.54 -47.29 -1.72
C THR A 604 21.20 -48.54 -1.09
N ALA A 605 22.54 -48.61 -1.05
CA ALA A 605 23.27 -49.59 -0.26
C ALA A 605 23.01 -49.45 1.26
N ILE A 606 22.58 -48.26 1.71
CA ILE A 606 22.04 -48.00 3.05
C ILE A 606 20.54 -47.74 2.91
N LYS A 607 19.74 -48.24 3.86
CA LYS A 607 18.27 -48.29 3.76
C LYS A 607 17.52 -46.97 4.03
N ASP A 608 18.20 -45.83 4.06
CA ASP A 608 17.60 -44.54 4.38
C ASP A 608 17.53 -43.64 3.13
N SER A 609 16.45 -42.88 2.98
CA SER A 609 16.10 -42.15 1.75
C SER A 609 16.60 -40.70 1.76
N VAL A 610 17.73 -40.43 2.42
CA VAL A 610 18.18 -39.07 2.76
C VAL A 610 19.58 -38.80 2.19
N PHE A 611 19.74 -37.64 1.52
CA PHE A 611 21.02 -37.17 1.00
C PHE A 611 21.96 -36.71 2.13
N SER A 612 22.64 -37.66 2.78
CA SER A 612 23.59 -37.41 3.86
C SER A 612 25.01 -37.84 3.48
N VAL A 613 26.02 -37.40 4.25
CA VAL A 613 27.44 -37.75 3.99
C VAL A 613 27.69 -39.26 4.13
N ALA A 614 26.88 -39.96 4.92
CA ALA A 614 26.92 -41.42 5.01
C ALA A 614 26.44 -42.12 3.73
N HIS A 615 25.63 -41.45 2.91
CA HIS A 615 25.15 -41.93 1.59
C HIS A 615 26.01 -41.41 0.44
N SER A 616 27.25 -40.98 0.72
CA SER A 616 28.19 -40.45 -0.26
C SER A 616 29.05 -41.57 -0.91
N PRO A 617 29.23 -41.56 -2.24
CA PRO A 617 28.61 -40.67 -3.20
C PRO A 617 27.17 -41.11 -3.53
N ALA A 618 26.30 -40.14 -3.79
CA ALA A 618 24.96 -40.37 -4.33
C ALA A 618 25.04 -40.82 -5.80
N ASN A 619 24.02 -41.55 -6.26
CA ASN A 619 23.94 -42.00 -7.65
C ASN A 619 23.26 -40.93 -8.51
N VAL A 620 23.77 -40.70 -9.70
CA VAL A 620 23.19 -39.78 -10.69
C VAL A 620 22.84 -40.60 -11.93
N ILE A 621 21.54 -40.77 -12.16
CA ILE A 621 20.99 -41.75 -13.13
C ILE A 621 20.02 -41.06 -14.08
N PHE A 622 19.65 -41.72 -15.17
CA PHE A 622 18.52 -41.30 -15.98
C PHE A 622 17.22 -41.72 -15.30
N GLY A 623 16.39 -40.74 -14.89
CA GLY A 623 15.04 -40.95 -14.39
C GLY A 623 14.00 -41.09 -15.51
N GLN A 624 14.32 -40.56 -16.69
CA GLN A 624 13.68 -40.88 -17.97
C GLN A 624 14.77 -41.15 -18.99
N SER A 625 14.77 -42.35 -19.58
CA SER A 625 15.73 -42.70 -20.62
C SER A 625 15.44 -41.96 -21.93
N ALA A 626 16.51 -41.59 -22.64
CA ALA A 626 16.46 -40.97 -23.94
C ALA A 626 15.90 -41.93 -25.00
N ALA A 627 15.31 -41.35 -26.06
CA ALA A 627 14.96 -42.07 -27.27
C ALA A 627 15.27 -41.22 -28.50
N SER A 628 15.66 -41.85 -29.60
CA SER A 628 15.82 -41.20 -30.89
C SER A 628 15.40 -42.10 -32.05
N LYS A 629 14.89 -41.49 -33.12
CA LYS A 629 14.49 -42.18 -34.35
C LYS A 629 15.67 -42.85 -35.06
N ASN A 630 16.80 -42.16 -35.17
CA ASN A 630 17.95 -42.58 -35.98
C ASN A 630 19.07 -43.29 -35.19
N TYR A 631 19.06 -43.21 -33.86
CA TYR A 631 20.13 -43.74 -33.00
C TYR A 631 19.66 -44.83 -32.03
N ASP A 632 20.56 -45.78 -31.79
CA ASP A 632 20.54 -46.80 -30.74
C ASP A 632 21.45 -46.31 -29.61
N LEU A 633 20.93 -46.29 -28.38
CA LEU A 633 21.44 -45.43 -27.30
C LEU A 633 21.97 -46.25 -26.12
N THR A 634 23.13 -45.87 -25.60
CA THR A 634 23.70 -46.45 -24.36
C THR A 634 23.84 -45.37 -23.30
N GLU A 635 23.24 -45.58 -22.13
CA GLU A 635 23.20 -44.60 -21.03
C GLU A 635 24.24 -44.90 -19.94
N PHE A 636 25.10 -43.93 -19.65
CA PHE A 636 26.16 -44.03 -18.66
C PHE A 636 25.89 -43.10 -17.46
N ALA A 637 25.51 -43.72 -16.35
CA ALA A 637 25.28 -43.07 -15.06
C ALA A 637 26.58 -42.51 -14.43
N SER A 638 26.41 -41.56 -13.52
CA SER A 638 27.47 -40.84 -12.82
C SER A 638 27.24 -40.89 -11.29
N THR A 639 28.12 -40.27 -10.51
CA THR A 639 27.98 -40.19 -9.04
C THR A 639 28.34 -38.79 -8.53
N MET A 640 27.76 -38.41 -7.39
CA MET A 640 27.96 -37.11 -6.74
C MET A 640 28.50 -37.29 -5.33
N ALA A 641 29.71 -36.81 -5.06
CA ALA A 641 30.27 -36.81 -3.72
C ALA A 641 29.59 -35.75 -2.84
N ILE A 642 29.04 -36.16 -1.69
CA ILE A 642 28.43 -35.28 -0.69
C ILE A 642 29.48 -34.93 0.37
N ALA A 643 29.86 -33.66 0.44
CA ALA A 643 30.78 -33.12 1.44
C ALA A 643 30.05 -32.69 2.73
N ARG A 644 30.78 -32.64 3.85
CA ARG A 644 30.26 -32.14 5.14
C ARG A 644 30.06 -30.62 5.10
N ARG A 645 28.96 -30.13 5.67
CA ARG A 645 28.66 -28.69 5.78
C ARG A 645 29.49 -28.02 6.87
N PRO A 646 30.19 -26.91 6.59
CA PRO A 646 30.87 -26.14 7.62
C PRO A 646 29.86 -25.31 8.43
N ILE A 647 29.84 -25.49 9.75
CA ILE A 647 28.98 -24.75 10.68
C ILE A 647 29.78 -24.13 11.81
N THR A 648 29.28 -23.01 12.34
CA THR A 648 29.83 -22.37 13.53
C THR A 648 28.87 -22.53 14.69
N VAL A 649 29.34 -23.14 15.78
CA VAL A 649 28.61 -23.25 17.05
C VAL A 649 29.23 -22.25 18.02
N LYS A 650 28.55 -21.13 18.19
CA LYS A 650 28.98 -20.00 19.01
C LYS A 650 28.31 -20.07 20.39
N ALA A 651 29.00 -19.69 21.47
CA ALA A 651 28.31 -19.44 22.73
C ALA A 651 27.44 -18.18 22.62
N ALA A 652 26.20 -18.24 23.10
CA ALA A 652 25.29 -17.12 23.04
C ALA A 652 25.78 -15.96 23.92
N ASP A 653 25.62 -14.72 23.45
CA ASP A 653 25.90 -13.54 24.26
C ASP A 653 24.76 -13.34 25.28
N SER A 654 25.13 -13.09 26.54
CA SER A 654 24.21 -13.10 27.68
C SER A 654 24.50 -11.97 28.66
N VAL A 655 23.48 -11.52 29.38
CA VAL A 655 23.58 -10.41 30.34
C VAL A 655 22.84 -10.81 31.62
N THR A 656 23.45 -10.53 32.78
CA THR A 656 22.88 -10.75 34.11
C THR A 656 23.34 -9.67 35.07
N THR A 657 22.87 -9.69 36.32
CA THR A 657 23.36 -8.84 37.41
C THR A 657 23.94 -9.67 38.55
N PHE A 658 24.81 -9.06 39.37
CA PHE A 658 25.37 -9.69 40.56
C PHE A 658 24.30 -10.41 41.41
N GLY A 659 24.61 -11.59 41.94
CA GLY A 659 23.67 -12.40 42.72
C GLY A 659 22.63 -13.18 41.88
N SER A 660 22.48 -12.90 40.59
CA SER A 660 21.49 -13.55 39.71
C SER A 660 22.12 -14.68 38.88
N SER A 661 21.43 -15.81 38.78
CA SER A 661 21.81 -16.89 37.86
C SER A 661 21.44 -16.54 36.40
N ALA A 662 22.18 -17.10 35.45
CA ALA A 662 21.86 -17.05 34.03
C ALA A 662 22.17 -18.39 33.37
N SER A 663 21.41 -18.74 32.32
CA SER A 663 21.72 -19.87 31.46
C SER A 663 22.74 -19.47 30.39
N LEU A 664 23.62 -20.39 30.03
CA LEU A 664 24.58 -20.22 28.92
C LEU A 664 24.04 -20.99 27.71
N GLY A 665 23.70 -20.25 26.65
CA GLY A 665 23.14 -20.81 25.41
C GLY A 665 24.19 -21.10 24.34
N LEU A 666 23.78 -21.80 23.28
CA LEU A 666 24.54 -21.97 22.04
C LEU A 666 23.73 -21.45 20.84
N GLU A 667 24.42 -20.74 19.96
CA GLU A 667 23.93 -20.28 18.66
C GLU A 667 24.55 -21.15 17.55
N TYR A 668 23.74 -21.57 16.58
CA TYR A 668 24.14 -22.52 15.53
C TYR A 668 24.01 -21.85 14.16
N LEU A 669 25.13 -21.49 13.54
CA LEU A 669 25.19 -20.79 12.26
C LEU A 669 25.48 -21.78 11.12
N ASN A 670 24.80 -21.59 9.98
CA ASN A 670 24.93 -22.36 8.75
C ASN A 670 24.47 -23.83 8.79
N LEU A 671 23.67 -24.24 9.78
CA LEU A 671 22.93 -25.52 9.70
C LEU A 671 22.17 -25.64 8.37
N ALA A 672 21.91 -26.88 7.93
CA ALA A 672 21.11 -27.14 6.74
C ALA A 672 19.68 -26.56 6.89
N PRO A 673 19.04 -26.08 5.80
CA PRO A 673 17.71 -25.47 5.88
C PRO A 673 16.68 -26.40 6.52
N GLY A 674 16.04 -25.92 7.58
CA GLY A 674 15.05 -26.69 8.36
C GLY A 674 15.61 -27.57 9.47
N GLU A 675 16.94 -27.72 9.58
CA GLU A 675 17.57 -28.44 10.69
C GLU A 675 17.76 -27.56 11.94
N THR A 676 17.92 -28.23 13.08
CA THR A 676 18.17 -27.62 14.39
C THR A 676 19.38 -28.29 15.08
N SER A 677 19.73 -27.87 16.28
CA SER A 677 20.77 -28.54 17.09
C SER A 677 20.45 -30.01 17.40
N ALA A 678 19.19 -30.44 17.30
CA ALA A 678 18.78 -31.84 17.44
C ALA A 678 19.24 -32.74 16.28
N ASN A 679 19.65 -32.17 15.14
CA ASN A 679 20.20 -32.89 13.99
C ASN A 679 21.71 -33.18 14.16
N LEU A 680 22.36 -32.64 15.20
CA LEU A 680 23.74 -32.96 15.56
C LEU A 680 23.77 -34.18 16.49
N LYS A 681 24.77 -35.06 16.33
CA LYS A 681 25.00 -36.19 17.26
C LYS A 681 25.31 -35.74 18.68
N ASN A 682 25.93 -34.56 18.81
CA ASN A 682 25.99 -33.81 20.05
C ASN A 682 25.79 -32.34 19.71
N ALA A 683 24.81 -31.70 20.35
CA ALA A 683 24.58 -30.26 20.24
C ALA A 683 25.72 -29.44 20.87
N GLY A 684 26.48 -30.03 21.80
CA GLY A 684 27.52 -29.36 22.57
C GLY A 684 26.98 -28.61 23.79
N PHE A 685 27.86 -27.84 24.43
CA PHE A 685 27.55 -27.03 25.59
C PHE A 685 28.33 -25.70 25.59
N ALA A 686 27.73 -24.69 26.22
CA ALA A 686 28.40 -23.43 26.56
C ALA A 686 28.89 -23.46 28.01
N PHE A 687 30.07 -22.94 28.29
CA PHE A 687 30.65 -22.93 29.64
C PHE A 687 31.57 -21.72 29.89
N LEU A 688 31.76 -21.42 31.17
CA LEU A 688 32.78 -20.49 31.66
C LEU A 688 34.01 -21.28 32.13
N SER A 689 35.21 -20.78 31.83
CA SER A 689 36.46 -21.43 32.26
C SER A 689 36.50 -21.56 33.79
N GLY A 690 36.81 -22.75 34.29
CA GLY A 690 36.82 -23.06 35.73
C GLY A 690 35.44 -23.35 36.36
N GLN A 691 34.35 -23.34 35.59
CA GLN A 691 32.97 -23.58 36.09
C GLN A 691 32.55 -22.74 37.31
N PRO A 692 32.78 -21.41 37.33
CA PRO A 692 32.36 -20.55 38.43
C PRO A 692 30.83 -20.46 38.55
N ASN A 693 30.32 -20.33 39.78
CA ASN A 693 28.90 -20.04 40.00
C ASN A 693 28.58 -18.61 39.50
N ILE A 694 27.76 -18.52 38.45
CA ILE A 694 27.42 -17.25 37.77
C ILE A 694 26.89 -16.19 38.75
N ALA A 695 26.09 -16.58 39.75
CA ALA A 695 25.55 -15.65 40.76
C ALA A 695 26.63 -15.01 41.65
N THR A 696 27.86 -15.54 41.67
CA THR A 696 28.99 -15.04 42.47
C THR A 696 30.03 -14.26 41.66
N LEU A 697 29.83 -14.12 40.34
CA LEU A 697 30.73 -13.36 39.47
C LEU A 697 30.64 -11.86 39.77
N ALA A 698 31.78 -11.17 39.75
CA ALA A 698 31.85 -9.73 39.93
C ALA A 698 31.33 -9.00 38.66
N PRO A 699 30.83 -7.74 38.78
CA PRO A 699 30.38 -6.99 37.61
C PRO A 699 31.49 -6.65 36.60
N GLN A 700 31.58 -7.45 35.54
CA GLN A 700 32.47 -7.28 34.38
C GLN A 700 31.99 -8.15 33.21
N VAL A 701 32.72 -8.14 32.09
CA VAL A 701 32.52 -9.09 30.99
C VAL A 701 33.38 -10.35 31.21
N TYR A 702 32.82 -11.51 30.89
CA TYR A 702 33.47 -12.82 30.89
C TYR A 702 33.34 -13.52 29.54
N THR A 703 34.37 -14.23 29.11
CA THR A 703 34.32 -15.05 27.87
C THR A 703 33.60 -16.37 28.13
N VAL A 704 32.54 -16.63 27.36
CA VAL A 704 31.83 -17.92 27.34
C VAL A 704 32.35 -18.72 26.16
N PHE A 705 32.71 -19.98 26.41
CA PHE A 705 33.28 -20.90 25.43
C PHE A 705 32.22 -21.91 24.98
N ALA A 706 32.16 -22.19 23.67
CA ALA A 706 31.40 -23.31 23.12
C ALA A 706 32.31 -24.53 22.92
N ASN A 707 31.82 -25.74 23.19
CA ASN A 707 32.56 -26.98 22.94
C ASN A 707 31.61 -28.19 22.80
N GLY A 708 32.14 -29.35 22.42
CA GLY A 708 31.44 -30.65 22.42
C GLY A 708 30.49 -30.89 21.24
N ALA A 709 30.16 -29.87 20.46
CA ALA A 709 29.23 -30.00 19.33
C ALA A 709 29.87 -30.76 18.14
N PHE A 710 29.20 -31.79 17.63
CA PHE A 710 29.60 -32.53 16.42
C PHE A 710 28.42 -33.26 15.75
N GLY A 711 28.52 -33.51 14.44
CA GLY A 711 27.55 -34.29 13.66
C GLY A 711 28.19 -34.98 12.45
N ASP A 712 27.55 -36.05 11.95
CA ASP A 712 28.11 -36.86 10.85
C ASP A 712 28.19 -36.12 9.51
N ASN A 713 27.26 -35.20 9.30
CA ASN A 713 27.15 -34.40 8.08
C ASN A 713 27.88 -33.04 8.16
N TYR A 714 28.60 -32.77 9.26
CA TYR A 714 29.02 -31.43 9.64
C TYR A 714 30.52 -31.33 9.96
N VAL A 715 31.14 -30.21 9.59
CA VAL A 715 32.44 -29.75 10.12
C VAL A 715 32.13 -28.61 11.08
N VAL A 716 32.44 -28.78 12.36
CA VAL A 716 32.06 -27.82 13.40
C VAL A 716 33.26 -26.96 13.81
N THR A 717 33.09 -25.64 13.72
CA THR A 717 33.97 -24.64 14.31
C THR A 717 33.30 -24.09 15.57
N HIS A 718 33.99 -24.06 16.71
CA HIS A 718 33.48 -23.41 17.92
C HIS A 718 33.88 -21.94 17.99
N ALA A 719 32.97 -21.09 18.44
CA ALA A 719 33.22 -19.66 18.63
C ALA A 719 32.79 -19.21 20.04
N ASN A 720 33.48 -18.21 20.56
CA ASN A 720 33.20 -17.66 21.89
C ASN A 720 32.09 -16.61 21.84
N GLY A 721 31.38 -16.48 22.95
CA GLY A 721 30.46 -15.39 23.26
C GLY A 721 30.86 -14.71 24.57
N THR A 722 30.00 -13.85 25.09
CA THR A 722 30.23 -13.06 26.29
C THR A 722 29.11 -13.20 27.31
N LEU A 723 29.46 -13.19 28.60
CA LEU A 723 28.54 -12.98 29.70
C LEU A 723 28.89 -11.64 30.33
N THR A 724 28.01 -10.65 30.22
CA THR A 724 28.15 -9.36 30.89
C THR A 724 27.40 -9.38 32.22
N VAL A 725 28.13 -9.19 33.32
CA VAL A 725 27.56 -9.07 34.67
C VAL A 725 27.48 -7.59 35.04
N GLY A 726 26.28 -7.07 35.26
CA GLY A 726 26.02 -5.73 35.79
C GLY A 726 26.00 -5.71 37.32
N LYS A 727 26.09 -4.51 37.90
CA LYS A 727 25.81 -4.30 39.33
C LYS A 727 24.34 -4.59 39.63
N ALA A 728 24.05 -5.19 40.77
CA ALA A 728 22.68 -5.35 41.25
C ALA A 728 22.10 -4.04 41.79
N PRO A 729 20.77 -3.82 41.72
CA PRO A 729 20.14 -2.65 42.34
C PRO A 729 20.25 -2.73 43.86
N ALA A 730 20.67 -1.63 44.50
CA ALA A 730 20.53 -1.42 45.93
C ALA A 730 19.20 -0.74 46.23
N THR A 731 18.44 -1.26 47.19
CA THR A 731 17.32 -0.52 47.77
C THR A 731 17.86 0.48 48.78
N ILE A 732 17.37 1.72 48.74
CA ILE A 732 17.77 2.79 49.65
C ILE A 732 16.49 3.31 50.31
N ASN A 733 16.53 3.48 51.63
CA ASN A 733 15.44 4.07 52.41
C ASN A 733 15.99 5.25 53.24
N VAL A 734 15.23 6.34 53.31
CA VAL A 734 15.65 7.60 53.91
C VAL A 734 14.60 8.10 54.89
N ALA A 735 15.04 8.46 56.09
CA ALA A 735 14.22 8.95 57.20
C ALA A 735 14.74 10.31 57.72
N ASP A 736 14.06 10.86 58.73
CA ASP A 736 14.40 12.15 59.38
C ASP A 736 14.39 13.34 58.40
N THR A 737 13.43 13.34 57.47
CA THR A 737 13.24 14.35 56.41
C THR A 737 12.59 15.66 56.88
N SER A 738 12.42 15.86 58.19
CA SER A 738 11.87 17.09 58.77
C SER A 738 12.54 17.47 60.10
N ALA A 739 12.82 18.76 60.27
CA ALA A 739 13.41 19.33 61.48
C ALA A 739 12.95 20.79 61.71
N THR A 740 13.26 21.35 62.87
CA THR A 740 13.19 22.79 63.15
C THR A 740 14.59 23.40 63.25
N TYR A 741 14.70 24.70 62.96
CA TYR A 741 15.94 25.45 63.12
C TYR A 741 16.30 25.62 64.60
N ASP A 742 17.51 25.21 64.96
CA ASP A 742 18.12 25.39 66.30
C ASP A 742 19.61 25.79 66.22
N GLY A 743 20.09 26.19 65.03
CA GLY A 743 21.49 26.52 64.77
C GLY A 743 22.44 25.32 64.59
N THR A 744 21.94 24.08 64.63
CA THR A 744 22.75 22.86 64.36
C THR A 744 22.47 22.28 62.97
N ALA A 745 23.49 21.63 62.37
CA ALA A 745 23.34 21.00 61.07
C ALA A 745 22.45 19.75 61.13
N LYS A 746 21.53 19.61 60.17
CA LYS A 746 20.52 18.54 60.13
C LYS A 746 20.84 17.53 59.03
N THR A 747 20.77 16.25 59.38
CA THR A 747 21.05 15.12 58.49
C THR A 747 19.86 14.18 58.40
N VAL A 748 19.62 13.60 57.22
CA VAL A 748 18.73 12.44 57.08
C VAL A 748 19.40 11.16 57.56
N SER A 749 18.63 10.22 58.09
CA SER A 749 19.07 8.84 58.33
C SER A 749 18.88 7.99 57.07
N VAL A 750 19.84 7.11 56.77
CA VAL A 750 19.85 6.29 55.56
C VAL A 750 20.07 4.81 55.92
N THR A 751 19.24 3.93 55.37
CA THR A 751 19.47 2.49 55.36
C THR A 751 19.46 1.93 53.94
N THR A 752 20.14 0.80 53.75
CA THR A 752 20.29 0.10 52.47
C THR A 752 19.85 -1.35 52.60
N GLU A 753 19.37 -1.94 51.50
CA GLU A 753 19.21 -3.40 51.36
C GLU A 753 19.81 -3.84 50.01
N PRO A 754 20.83 -4.74 50.00
CA PRO A 754 21.48 -5.38 51.15
C PRO A 754 22.08 -4.43 52.19
N ALA A 755 21.92 -4.77 53.46
CA ALA A 755 22.37 -3.97 54.59
C ALA A 755 23.89 -3.69 54.60
N GLY A 756 24.26 -2.45 54.95
CA GLY A 756 25.66 -2.03 55.14
C GLY A 756 26.38 -1.58 53.88
N LEU A 757 25.67 -1.37 52.76
CA LEU A 757 26.25 -0.76 51.56
C LEU A 757 26.61 0.71 51.82
N ALA A 758 27.83 1.09 51.42
CA ALA A 758 28.32 2.46 51.56
C ALA A 758 27.53 3.46 50.69
N THR A 759 27.19 4.60 51.30
CA THR A 759 26.35 5.66 50.72
C THR A 759 27.06 7.00 50.74
N SER A 760 26.83 7.83 49.71
CA SER A 760 27.13 9.27 49.72
C SER A 760 25.83 10.06 49.73
N VAL A 761 25.69 10.98 50.69
CA VAL A 761 24.51 11.85 50.85
C VAL A 761 24.89 13.29 50.49
N THR A 762 24.03 13.98 49.73
CA THR A 762 24.19 15.40 49.43
C THR A 762 22.87 16.17 49.62
N TYR A 763 22.99 17.46 49.93
CA TYR A 763 21.92 18.41 50.19
C TYR A 763 22.09 19.59 49.21
N ASN A 764 21.14 19.79 48.30
CA ASN A 764 21.27 20.69 47.14
C ASN A 764 22.59 20.47 46.35
N GLY A 765 23.08 19.22 46.28
CA GLY A 765 24.33 18.83 45.64
C GLY A 765 25.61 19.01 46.48
N ALA A 766 25.53 19.56 47.69
CA ALA A 766 26.68 19.69 48.60
C ALA A 766 26.72 18.55 49.63
N ALA A 767 27.90 18.03 49.96
CA ALA A 767 28.07 17.00 51.00
C ALA A 767 27.95 17.55 52.44
N ALA A 768 27.90 18.88 52.62
CA ALA A 768 27.70 19.51 53.91
C ALA A 768 26.22 19.50 54.31
N ALA A 769 25.93 19.12 55.55
CA ALA A 769 24.56 19.10 56.09
C ALA A 769 24.03 20.53 56.31
N PRO A 770 22.78 20.84 55.92
CA PRO A 770 22.20 22.17 56.05
C PRO A 770 21.92 22.55 57.50
N VAL A 771 22.11 23.83 57.83
CA VAL A 771 21.85 24.42 59.16
C VAL A 771 20.61 25.31 59.17
N ASN A 772 20.44 26.13 58.13
CA ASN A 772 19.41 27.17 58.04
C ASN A 772 18.02 26.60 57.79
N ALA A 773 16.98 27.40 58.03
CA ALA A 773 15.63 27.05 57.63
C ALA A 773 15.47 27.06 56.10
N GLY A 774 14.65 26.16 55.57
CA GLY A 774 14.40 25.98 54.15
C GLY A 774 14.15 24.53 53.75
N THR A 775 13.95 24.31 52.45
CA THR A 775 13.80 22.97 51.86
C THR A 775 15.05 22.62 51.06
N TYR A 776 15.65 21.48 51.37
CA TYR A 776 16.89 20.99 50.77
C TYR A 776 16.62 19.69 50.02
N ALA A 777 16.93 19.66 48.72
CA ALA A 777 16.87 18.45 47.93
C ALA A 777 17.97 17.48 48.40
N VAL A 778 17.57 16.29 48.86
CA VAL A 778 18.47 15.25 49.36
C VAL A 778 18.66 14.23 48.25
N GLN A 779 19.91 13.97 47.87
CA GLN A 779 20.28 12.85 47.01
C GLN A 779 21.19 11.89 47.77
N VAL A 780 20.86 10.60 47.71
CA VAL A 780 21.62 9.49 48.30
C VAL A 780 22.02 8.54 47.19
N ASP A 781 23.32 8.32 47.03
CA ASP A 781 23.88 7.37 46.05
C ASP A 781 24.59 6.21 46.75
N VAL A 782 24.38 5.00 46.24
CA VAL A 782 25.16 3.80 46.53
C VAL A 782 26.01 3.48 45.30
N SER A 783 27.33 3.45 45.49
CA SER A 783 28.28 2.98 44.46
C SER A 783 29.27 2.00 45.08
N ASN A 784 28.82 0.75 45.23
CA ASN A 784 29.64 -0.37 45.67
C ASN A 784 30.26 -1.07 44.44
N ALA A 785 31.22 -2.00 44.64
CA ALA A 785 31.72 -2.84 43.55
C ALA A 785 30.60 -3.67 42.90
N ASN A 786 29.71 -4.25 43.71
CA ASN A 786 28.69 -5.21 43.28
C ASN A 786 27.27 -4.61 43.15
N TYR A 787 27.01 -3.47 43.79
CA TYR A 787 25.69 -2.85 43.89
C TYR A 787 25.70 -1.37 43.52
N ALA A 788 24.60 -0.89 42.94
CA ALA A 788 24.38 0.53 42.66
C ALA A 788 22.93 0.94 42.89
N GLY A 789 22.69 2.20 43.25
CA GLY A 789 21.36 2.77 43.40
C GLY A 789 21.41 4.26 43.72
N THR A 790 20.34 4.98 43.40
CA THR A 790 20.18 6.42 43.69
C THR A 790 18.78 6.66 44.22
N PHE A 791 18.65 7.47 45.27
CA PHE A 791 17.37 7.85 45.87
C PHE A 791 17.35 9.37 46.11
N VAL A 792 16.23 10.01 45.79
CA VAL A 792 16.05 11.47 45.94
C VAL A 792 14.80 11.78 46.75
N THR A 793 14.91 12.77 47.65
CA THR A 793 13.83 13.25 48.52
C THR A 793 14.12 14.71 48.93
N SER A 794 13.43 15.25 49.93
CA SER A 794 13.74 16.55 50.52
C SER A 794 13.82 16.49 52.04
N LEU A 795 14.72 17.30 52.61
CA LEU A 795 14.77 17.63 54.03
C LEU A 795 14.18 19.03 54.21
N VAL A 796 13.17 19.16 55.07
CA VAL A 796 12.53 20.44 55.41
C VAL A 796 12.98 20.88 56.80
N ILE A 797 13.64 22.04 56.89
CA ILE A 797 13.99 22.68 58.16
C ILE A 797 13.05 23.88 58.33
N ALA A 798 12.11 23.80 59.27
CA ALA A 798 11.17 24.87 59.56
C ALA A 798 11.84 25.99 60.40
N PRO A 799 11.47 27.28 60.21
CA PRO A 799 11.96 28.37 61.04
C PRO A 799 11.67 28.17 62.54
N GLY A 800 12.56 28.68 63.39
CA GLY A 800 12.35 28.73 64.84
C GLY A 800 11.34 29.81 65.24
N SER A 801 10.84 29.72 66.46
CA SER A 801 10.05 30.78 67.10
C SER A 801 10.96 31.75 67.84
N ALA A 802 10.74 33.05 67.68
CA ALA A 802 11.42 34.10 68.44
C ALA A 802 10.43 35.22 68.82
N THR A 803 10.73 35.97 69.88
CA THR A 803 9.86 37.03 70.38
C THR A 803 10.39 38.42 70.04
N VAL A 804 9.51 39.42 70.00
CA VAL A 804 9.84 40.83 69.70
C VAL A 804 9.26 41.74 70.78
N SER A 805 10.04 42.72 71.25
CA SER A 805 9.63 43.76 72.20
C SER A 805 9.96 45.16 71.64
N LEU A 806 9.21 46.18 72.07
CA LEU A 806 9.32 47.57 71.57
C LEU A 806 9.67 48.56 72.69
N GLY A 807 10.45 49.59 72.34
CA GLY A 807 10.88 50.69 73.22
C GLY A 807 10.84 52.06 72.54
N ASP A 808 11.26 53.11 73.25
CA ASP A 808 11.28 54.51 72.77
C ASP A 808 9.95 55.03 72.21
N LEU A 809 8.84 54.58 72.80
CA LEU A 809 7.46 54.85 72.36
C LEU A 809 6.94 56.28 72.64
N ALA A 810 7.75 57.18 73.21
CA ALA A 810 7.40 58.58 73.44
C ALA A 810 8.60 59.50 73.20
N GLN A 811 8.48 60.48 72.29
CA GLN A 811 9.59 61.31 71.81
C GLN A 811 9.16 62.78 71.58
N ASN A 812 10.13 63.67 71.35
CA ASN A 812 9.88 65.09 71.05
C ASN A 812 10.16 65.40 69.57
N PHE A 813 9.37 66.30 69.01
CA PHE A 813 9.47 66.74 67.62
C PHE A 813 10.60 67.76 67.44
N ASP A 814 11.56 67.41 66.59
CA ASP A 814 12.72 68.23 66.19
C ASP A 814 12.91 68.25 64.66
N GLY A 815 11.93 67.75 63.91
CA GLY A 815 11.99 67.61 62.44
C GLY A 815 12.71 66.35 61.94
N THR A 816 13.26 65.49 62.81
CA THR A 816 13.86 64.21 62.43
C THR A 816 12.86 63.04 62.57
N GLY A 817 13.05 61.97 61.78
CA GLY A 817 12.19 60.78 61.85
C GLY A 817 12.40 60.01 63.15
N LYS A 818 11.32 59.79 63.90
CA LYS A 818 11.34 59.16 65.22
C LYS A 818 11.06 57.67 65.09
N ALA A 819 12.11 56.87 65.23
CA ALA A 819 12.01 55.42 65.24
C ALA A 819 11.87 54.91 66.68
N VAL A 820 11.09 53.85 66.86
CA VAL A 820 11.12 53.03 68.09
C VAL A 820 12.35 52.12 68.09
N SER A 821 12.80 51.70 69.27
CA SER A 821 13.68 50.54 69.38
C SER A 821 12.87 49.25 69.32
N ALA A 822 13.47 48.20 68.74
CA ALA A 822 12.94 46.84 68.76
C ALA A 822 14.04 45.89 69.22
N THR A 823 13.69 44.96 70.11
CA THR A 823 14.60 43.92 70.62
C THR A 823 13.98 42.53 70.44
N THR A 824 14.83 41.52 70.35
CA THR A 824 14.44 40.13 70.08
C THR A 824 14.97 39.18 71.15
N ASP A 825 14.27 38.06 71.35
CA ASP A 825 14.80 36.87 72.03
C ASP A 825 14.53 35.64 71.15
N PRO A 826 15.57 34.96 70.62
CA PRO A 826 17.00 35.24 70.77
C PRO A 826 17.45 36.63 70.25
N ALA A 827 18.45 37.21 70.91
CA ALA A 827 18.91 38.57 70.61
C ALA A 827 19.71 38.68 69.30
N GLY A 828 19.49 39.77 68.56
CA GLY A 828 20.22 40.10 67.33
C GLY A 828 19.54 39.66 66.03
N ILE A 829 18.34 39.08 66.12
CA ILE A 829 17.51 38.72 64.97
C ILE A 829 16.95 39.99 64.30
N ALA A 830 16.94 40.02 62.97
CA ALA A 830 16.43 41.17 62.19
C ALA A 830 14.91 41.37 62.35
N VAL A 831 14.49 42.62 62.54
CA VAL A 831 13.08 43.02 62.70
C VAL A 831 12.76 44.13 61.70
N ALA A 832 11.69 43.95 60.94
CA ALA A 832 11.05 45.01 60.17
C ALA A 832 10.02 45.73 61.05
N VAL A 833 10.09 47.06 61.13
CA VAL A 833 9.18 47.89 61.93
C VAL A 833 8.44 48.85 61.01
N THR A 834 7.14 49.05 61.24
CA THR A 834 6.30 50.01 60.51
C THR A 834 5.47 50.87 61.45
N TYR A 835 5.06 52.05 60.97
CA TYR A 835 4.31 53.08 61.67
C TYR A 835 3.06 53.39 60.84
N ASN A 836 1.88 53.06 61.35
CA ASN A 836 0.62 53.04 60.58
C ASN A 836 0.76 52.26 59.24
N GLY A 837 1.54 51.17 59.23
CA GLY A 837 1.83 50.36 58.04
C GLY A 837 2.95 50.88 57.12
N ASN A 838 3.58 52.02 57.44
CA ASN A 838 4.69 52.60 56.66
C ASN A 838 6.05 52.30 57.34
N PRO A 839 7.06 51.72 56.65
CA PRO A 839 8.38 51.46 57.24
C PRO A 839 9.22 52.74 57.51
N VAL A 840 8.81 53.90 57.00
CA VAL A 840 9.51 55.18 57.26
C VAL A 840 9.10 55.74 58.62
N ALA A 841 10.08 56.02 59.47
CA ALA A 841 9.88 56.59 60.80
C ALA A 841 9.17 57.97 60.74
N PRO A 842 8.08 58.19 61.49
CA PRO A 842 7.27 59.41 61.42
C PRO A 842 8.04 60.65 61.89
N THR A 843 7.80 61.78 61.22
CA THR A 843 8.54 63.03 61.45
C THR A 843 7.71 64.14 62.10
N GLN A 844 6.37 64.01 62.20
CA GLN A 844 5.46 65.06 62.69
C GLN A 844 5.00 64.79 64.14
N ALA A 845 4.46 65.79 64.83
CA ALA A 845 3.84 65.59 66.14
C ALA A 845 2.51 64.83 65.99
N GLY A 846 2.28 63.80 66.80
CA GLY A 846 1.13 62.92 66.66
C GLY A 846 1.28 61.57 67.37
N SER A 847 0.34 60.66 67.09
CA SER A 847 0.34 59.29 67.61
C SER A 847 0.26 58.29 66.45
N TYR A 848 1.08 57.25 66.49
CA TYR A 848 1.31 56.31 65.39
C TYR A 848 1.28 54.88 65.92
N ALA A 849 0.38 54.03 65.41
CA ALA A 849 0.41 52.61 65.71
C ALA A 849 1.69 51.98 65.12
N VAL A 850 2.31 51.07 65.85
CA VAL A 850 3.58 50.43 65.49
C VAL A 850 3.35 48.93 65.33
N GLU A 851 3.81 48.37 64.21
CA GLU A 851 3.84 46.92 63.98
C GLU A 851 5.28 46.48 63.70
N ALA A 852 5.75 45.45 64.40
CA ALA A 852 7.10 44.93 64.26
C ALA A 852 7.08 43.42 64.05
N SER A 853 7.79 42.95 63.03
CA SER A 853 7.82 41.54 62.62
C SER A 853 9.24 41.08 62.33
N ILE A 854 9.54 39.82 62.65
CA ILE A 854 10.85 39.22 62.36
C ILE A 854 11.00 39.04 60.85
N SER A 855 12.14 39.49 60.32
CA SER A 855 12.49 39.46 58.90
C SER A 855 13.68 38.53 58.59
N ASP A 856 14.10 37.72 59.56
CA ASP A 856 15.16 36.72 59.40
C ASP A 856 14.60 35.41 58.77
N PRO A 857 15.28 34.79 57.80
CA PRO A 857 14.82 33.54 57.18
C PRO A 857 14.69 32.35 58.15
N ASN A 858 15.41 32.35 59.28
CA ASN A 858 15.50 31.23 60.20
C ASN A 858 14.56 31.34 61.41
N PHE A 859 13.91 32.49 61.61
CA PHE A 859 13.09 32.76 62.79
C PHE A 859 11.77 33.44 62.42
N SER A 860 10.77 33.33 63.31
CA SER A 860 9.43 33.88 63.09
C SER A 860 8.84 34.43 64.39
N GLY A 861 8.15 35.57 64.29
CA GLY A 861 7.53 36.29 65.41
C GLY A 861 7.10 37.72 65.04
N SER A 862 6.21 38.32 65.83
CA SER A 862 5.77 39.71 65.68
C SER A 862 5.19 40.30 66.98
N THR A 863 5.04 41.62 67.03
CA THR A 863 4.46 42.39 68.15
C THR A 863 3.93 43.75 67.66
N THR A 864 3.16 44.46 68.49
CA THR A 864 2.59 45.79 68.17
C THR A 864 2.68 46.76 69.36
N GLY A 865 2.59 48.07 69.07
CA GLY A 865 2.66 49.15 70.04
C GLY A 865 2.15 50.49 69.49
N THR A 866 2.47 51.60 70.13
CA THR A 866 2.11 52.97 69.67
C THR A 866 3.18 53.98 70.07
N LEU A 867 3.65 54.79 69.10
CA LEU A 867 4.61 55.88 69.29
C LEU A 867 3.89 57.24 69.39
N GLU A 868 4.30 58.09 70.33
CA GLU A 868 3.77 59.45 70.54
C GLU A 868 4.87 60.53 70.40
N ILE A 869 4.55 61.66 69.75
CA ILE A 869 5.51 62.73 69.41
C ILE A 869 4.91 64.13 69.73
N GLY A 870 5.60 64.96 70.54
CA GLY A 870 5.12 66.28 70.98
C GLY A 870 5.89 67.52 70.45
N LYS A 871 5.17 68.66 70.27
CA LYS A 871 5.54 69.92 69.56
C LYS A 871 6.84 70.66 69.99
N GLY A 872 7.33 71.56 69.11
CA GLY A 872 8.47 72.47 69.30
C GLY A 872 8.17 73.99 69.22
N VAL A 873 9.20 74.80 68.93
CA VAL A 873 9.22 76.29 69.01
C VAL A 873 9.83 76.90 67.73
N ALA A 874 9.41 78.10 67.33
CA ALA A 874 9.82 78.78 66.09
C ALA A 874 10.11 80.29 66.22
N GLN A 875 10.92 80.81 65.31
CA GLN A 875 11.24 82.25 65.15
C GLN A 875 10.52 82.84 63.92
N ILE A 876 10.49 84.17 63.77
CA ILE A 876 9.83 84.86 62.65
C ILE A 876 10.66 86.08 62.17
N ALA A 877 10.67 86.32 60.85
CA ALA A 877 11.17 87.53 60.19
C ALA A 877 10.17 88.01 59.10
N LEU A 878 10.29 89.27 58.67
CA LEU A 878 9.36 89.92 57.73
C LEU A 878 10.07 90.51 56.50
N SER A 879 9.35 90.57 55.38
CA SER A 879 9.88 90.91 54.05
C SER A 879 8.79 91.44 53.11
N ASN A 880 9.14 91.74 51.85
CA ASN A 880 8.21 92.24 50.82
C ASN A 880 7.51 93.57 51.20
N LEU A 881 8.26 94.49 51.80
CA LEU A 881 7.78 95.74 52.41
C LEU A 881 7.50 96.89 51.41
N SER A 882 7.59 96.62 50.10
CA SER A 882 7.24 97.54 49.02
C SER A 882 6.67 96.77 47.83
N GLN A 883 5.50 97.17 47.32
CA GLN A 883 4.68 96.39 46.39
C GLN A 883 3.98 97.29 45.35
N VAL A 884 2.91 96.78 44.71
CA VAL A 884 2.30 97.28 43.47
C VAL A 884 0.76 97.15 43.59
N ALA A 885 -0.01 98.26 43.56
CA ALA A 885 -1.47 98.26 43.72
C ALA A 885 -2.18 97.89 42.42
N ASP A 886 -2.88 96.78 42.48
CA ASP A 886 -3.84 96.27 41.49
C ASP A 886 -5.27 96.32 42.07
N GLY A 887 -5.48 97.18 43.08
CA GLY A 887 -6.67 97.22 43.92
C GLY A 887 -6.80 96.07 44.94
N SER A 888 -5.94 95.04 44.88
CA SER A 888 -5.96 93.92 45.84
C SER A 888 -5.14 94.19 47.10
N ALA A 889 -5.39 93.39 48.14
CA ALA A 889 -4.82 93.55 49.47
C ALA A 889 -3.35 93.12 49.50
N LYS A 890 -2.46 94.04 49.88
CA LYS A 890 -1.00 93.84 49.87
C LYS A 890 -0.52 93.39 51.24
N ALA A 891 0.04 92.18 51.28
CA ALA A 891 0.48 91.52 52.50
C ALA A 891 2.01 91.44 52.54
N VAL A 892 2.63 91.66 53.71
CA VAL A 892 4.07 91.43 53.86
C VAL A 892 4.38 89.94 53.73
N GLY A 893 5.58 89.63 53.25
CA GLY A 893 6.09 88.26 53.26
C GLY A 893 6.57 87.88 54.66
N VAL A 894 5.86 86.98 55.33
CA VAL A 894 6.31 86.39 56.60
C VAL A 894 7.17 85.16 56.32
N SER A 895 8.36 85.10 56.92
CA SER A 895 9.17 83.89 56.97
C SER A 895 9.35 83.44 58.42
N THR A 896 9.00 82.18 58.69
CA THR A 896 9.25 81.56 59.99
C THR A 896 10.55 80.76 59.95
N SER A 897 11.12 80.43 61.11
CA SER A 897 12.20 79.45 61.23
C SER A 897 11.82 78.40 62.28
N PRO A 898 11.57 77.13 61.89
CA PRO A 898 11.58 76.62 60.51
C PRO A 898 10.47 77.23 59.64
N ALA A 899 10.64 77.16 58.33
CA ALA A 899 9.84 77.90 57.35
C ALA A 899 8.47 77.27 57.04
N GLY A 900 7.52 78.11 56.60
CA GLY A 900 6.19 77.68 56.14
C GLY A 900 5.16 77.46 57.24
N LEU A 901 5.42 77.90 58.48
CA LEU A 901 4.47 77.75 59.57
C LEU A 901 3.32 78.75 59.42
N ALA A 902 2.08 78.24 59.42
CA ALA A 902 0.90 79.07 59.37
C ALA A 902 0.88 80.08 60.53
N ASN A 903 0.41 81.29 60.24
CA ASN A 903 0.50 82.43 61.15
C ASN A 903 -0.62 83.44 60.84
N VAL A 904 -0.96 84.25 61.84
CA VAL A 904 -1.88 85.39 61.74
C VAL A 904 -1.04 86.65 61.59
N VAL A 905 -1.43 87.51 60.65
CA VAL A 905 -0.80 88.82 60.38
C VAL A 905 -1.86 89.91 60.53
N THR A 906 -1.49 91.03 61.13
CA THR A 906 -2.32 92.24 61.22
C THR A 906 -1.58 93.46 60.69
N TYR A 907 -2.33 94.42 60.15
CA TYR A 907 -1.87 95.66 59.52
C TYR A 907 -2.55 96.82 60.25
N ASP A 908 -1.78 97.67 60.92
CA ASP A 908 -2.26 98.68 61.89
C ASP A 908 -3.30 98.13 62.90
N GLY A 909 -3.14 96.85 63.27
CA GLY A 909 -4.03 96.10 64.17
C GLY A 909 -5.19 95.35 63.49
N ALA A 910 -5.47 95.57 62.20
CA ALA A 910 -6.53 94.89 61.46
C ALA A 910 -6.00 93.65 60.70
N ALA A 911 -6.72 92.52 60.71
CA ALA A 911 -6.31 91.30 59.99
C ALA A 911 -6.38 91.40 58.45
N THR A 912 -6.96 92.48 57.91
CA THR A 912 -7.11 92.73 56.47
C THR A 912 -5.93 93.53 55.94
N ALA A 913 -5.21 92.96 54.96
CA ALA A 913 -4.10 93.63 54.29
C ALA A 913 -4.55 94.89 53.50
N PRO A 914 -3.76 95.97 53.48
CA PRO A 914 -4.11 97.25 52.84
C PRO A 914 -4.12 97.18 51.31
N THR A 915 -5.11 97.82 50.68
CA THR A 915 -5.29 97.84 49.20
C THR A 915 -4.84 99.13 48.53
N ALA A 916 -4.79 100.24 49.27
CA ALA A 916 -4.56 101.58 48.73
C ALA A 916 -3.07 101.98 48.76
N VAL A 917 -2.66 102.88 47.87
CA VAL A 917 -1.30 103.47 47.88
C VAL A 917 -1.08 104.23 49.18
N GLY A 918 -0.19 103.74 50.03
CA GLY A 918 0.04 104.23 51.39
C GLY A 918 1.13 103.45 52.11
N SER A 919 1.25 103.64 53.43
CA SER A 919 2.18 102.90 54.29
C SER A 919 1.56 102.53 55.64
N TYR A 920 1.87 101.34 56.14
CA TYR A 920 1.08 100.61 57.16
C TYR A 920 1.98 99.75 58.06
N ALA A 921 1.79 99.77 59.39
CA ALA A 921 2.55 98.94 60.34
C ALA A 921 1.99 97.51 60.45
N VAL A 922 2.76 96.54 60.98
CA VAL A 922 2.44 95.09 60.91
C VAL A 922 2.81 94.31 62.18
N SER A 923 2.01 93.32 62.59
CA SER A 923 2.30 92.39 63.70
C SER A 923 1.88 90.93 63.37
N VAL A 924 2.57 89.91 63.91
CA VAL A 924 2.49 88.49 63.47
C VAL A 924 2.57 87.48 64.62
N THR A 925 1.83 86.35 64.55
CA THR A 925 1.90 85.21 65.51
C THR A 925 1.61 83.84 64.84
N VAL A 926 2.37 82.80 65.17
CA VAL A 926 2.26 81.43 64.59
C VAL A 926 1.09 80.62 65.15
N GLN A 927 0.43 79.87 64.26
CA GLN A 927 -0.55 78.82 64.55
C GLN A 927 -0.11 77.51 63.86
N SER A 928 0.46 76.56 64.60
CA SER A 928 0.93 75.29 64.01
C SER A 928 0.54 74.07 64.85
N SER A 929 0.29 72.96 64.16
CA SER A 929 0.20 71.61 64.74
C SER A 929 1.49 71.20 65.47
N ASP A 930 2.63 71.82 65.15
CA ASP A 930 3.96 71.34 65.58
C ASP A 930 4.89 72.43 66.16
N TYR A 931 4.58 73.74 66.04
CA TYR A 931 5.45 74.88 66.42
C TYR A 931 4.72 76.13 67.00
N SER A 932 5.45 77.15 67.49
CA SER A 932 4.90 78.41 68.10
C SER A 932 5.90 79.63 68.08
N GLY A 933 5.44 80.90 67.95
CA GLY A 933 6.27 82.15 67.91
C GLY A 933 5.56 83.47 67.45
N SER A 934 6.21 84.66 67.45
CA SER A 934 5.65 86.00 67.05
C SER A 934 6.70 87.09 66.60
N ALA A 935 6.32 88.16 65.84
CA ALA A 935 7.18 89.32 65.38
C ALA A 935 6.42 90.54 64.73
N GLU A 936 7.08 91.68 64.39
CA GLU A 936 6.45 92.97 63.91
C GLU A 936 7.23 93.77 62.80
N GLY A 937 6.59 94.66 61.99
CA GLY A 937 7.16 95.36 60.78
C GLY A 937 6.31 96.50 60.10
N THR A 938 6.52 96.85 58.80
CA THR A 938 5.85 97.99 58.06
C THR A 938 5.90 97.87 56.50
N LEU A 939 4.92 98.37 55.69
CA LEU A 939 4.71 98.12 54.23
C LEU A 939 4.45 99.37 53.31
N THR A 940 4.57 99.28 51.95
CA THR A 940 4.39 100.35 50.88
C THR A 940 3.91 99.79 49.48
N ILE A 941 3.30 100.58 48.52
CA ILE A 941 2.53 100.05 47.31
C ILE A 941 2.50 100.94 45.97
N LEU A 942 2.43 100.37 44.71
CA LEU A 942 2.48 100.99 43.29
C LEU A 942 1.37 100.59 42.19
N GLU A 943 1.60 100.08 40.92
CA GLU A 943 0.56 99.72 39.83
C GLU A 943 0.88 98.58 38.73
N GLY A 944 -0.11 97.90 38.06
CA GLY A 944 0.11 96.73 37.09
C GLY A 944 -1.02 96.20 36.09
N ALA A 945 -0.81 95.12 35.25
CA ALA A 945 -1.68 94.62 34.12
C ALA A 945 -1.63 93.07 33.71
N THR A 946 -2.33 92.57 32.65
CA THR A 946 -2.57 91.09 32.37
C THR A 946 -2.60 90.55 30.89
N ILE A 947 -2.50 89.20 30.69
CA ILE A 947 -2.55 88.40 29.41
C ILE A 947 -3.40 87.10 29.56
N THR A 948 -4.02 86.58 28.48
CA THR A 948 -4.74 85.27 28.40
C THR A 948 -4.50 84.45 27.10
N PHE A 949 -4.72 83.12 27.14
CA PHE A 949 -4.66 82.15 26.01
C PHE A 949 -5.95 81.32 25.88
N ASP A 950 -6.30 80.85 24.66
CA ASP A 950 -7.40 79.91 24.40
C ASP A 950 -7.14 78.99 23.18
N GLY A 951 -7.86 77.88 23.03
CA GLY A 951 -7.80 76.97 21.87
C GLY A 951 -6.62 75.99 21.88
N LEU A 952 -6.46 75.22 22.97
CA LEU A 952 -5.19 74.56 23.31
C LEU A 952 -5.02 73.08 22.86
N LEU A 953 -5.98 72.46 22.18
CA LEU A 953 -5.91 71.06 21.72
C LEU A 953 -6.48 70.90 20.31
N ALA A 954 -5.80 70.11 19.46
CA ALA A 954 -6.17 69.84 18.08
C ALA A 954 -5.83 68.39 17.64
N SER A 955 -6.26 68.04 16.43
CA SER A 955 -5.93 66.79 15.74
C SER A 955 -5.22 67.08 14.43
N TYR A 956 -4.33 66.18 13.98
CA TYR A 956 -3.58 66.34 12.74
C TYR A 956 -4.50 66.37 11.51
N THR A 957 -4.58 67.54 10.86
CA THR A 957 -5.29 67.76 9.59
C THR A 957 -4.34 67.89 8.39
N GLY A 958 -3.09 68.29 8.63
CA GLY A 958 -2.06 68.57 7.61
C GLY A 958 -1.73 70.06 7.44
N ASP A 959 -2.53 70.96 8.00
CA ASP A 959 -2.32 72.42 7.95
C ASP A 959 -1.70 72.98 9.26
N PRO A 960 -1.09 74.18 9.26
CA PRO A 960 -0.61 74.83 10.48
C PRO A 960 -1.73 75.31 11.41
N ILE A 961 -1.56 75.13 12.73
CA ILE A 961 -2.58 75.41 13.75
C ILE A 961 -1.97 76.18 14.94
N SER A 962 -2.69 77.17 15.49
CA SER A 962 -2.24 77.99 16.63
C SER A 962 -3.37 78.37 17.61
N PRO A 963 -3.11 78.46 18.93
CA PRO A 963 -4.02 79.04 19.92
C PRO A 963 -4.19 80.57 19.79
N THR A 964 -5.23 81.10 20.43
CA THR A 964 -5.62 82.53 20.43
C THR A 964 -5.12 83.25 21.70
N ILE A 965 -4.76 84.55 21.60
CA ILE A 965 -4.08 85.32 22.68
C ILE A 965 -4.66 86.74 22.81
N THR A 966 -4.80 87.25 24.04
CA THR A 966 -5.39 88.57 24.37
C THR A 966 -4.72 89.26 25.58
N THR A 967 -4.90 90.57 25.74
CA THR A 967 -4.33 91.41 26.82
C THR A 967 -5.35 92.34 27.50
N THR A 968 -5.07 92.81 28.72
CA THR A 968 -5.81 93.91 29.36
C THR A 968 -4.85 94.81 30.16
N PRO A 969 -4.81 96.15 29.92
CA PRO A 969 -5.45 96.91 28.85
C PRO A 969 -5.30 96.32 27.44
N ALA A 970 -6.33 96.47 26.62
CA ALA A 970 -6.39 95.87 25.30
C ALA A 970 -5.44 96.59 24.33
N GLY A 971 -4.75 95.83 23.48
CA GLY A 971 -3.79 96.36 22.51
C GLY A 971 -2.36 96.54 23.05
N LEU A 972 -2.08 96.10 24.29
CA LEU A 972 -0.71 95.97 24.77
C LEU A 972 0.07 94.96 23.91
N LYS A 973 1.30 95.33 23.53
CA LYS A 973 2.19 94.53 22.68
C LYS A 973 2.65 93.26 23.42
N VAL A 974 2.57 92.11 22.74
CA VAL A 974 3.04 90.82 23.26
C VAL A 974 3.95 90.11 22.25
N ASN A 975 4.98 89.46 22.77
CA ASN A 975 5.85 88.55 22.01
C ASN A 975 5.44 87.10 22.33
N VAL A 976 5.41 86.20 21.33
CA VAL A 976 4.88 84.83 21.46
C VAL A 976 5.84 83.79 20.88
N THR A 977 5.99 82.63 21.53
CA THR A 977 6.76 81.48 21.00
C THR A 977 6.14 80.13 21.36
N TYR A 978 6.37 79.12 20.52
CA TYR A 978 6.01 77.70 20.65
C TYR A 978 7.29 76.85 20.77
N ASN A 979 7.50 76.15 21.90
CA ASN A 979 8.78 75.47 22.20
C ASN A 979 10.01 76.38 21.98
N LYS A 980 9.88 77.69 22.31
CA LYS A 980 10.86 78.77 22.08
C LYS A 980 11.10 79.16 20.59
N SER A 981 10.34 78.58 19.65
CA SER A 981 10.33 78.96 18.23
C SER A 981 9.19 79.95 17.93
N PRO A 982 9.36 80.93 17.03
CA PRO A 982 8.26 81.78 16.56
C PRO A 982 7.39 81.11 15.47
N VAL A 983 7.71 79.89 15.04
CA VAL A 983 7.03 79.20 13.93
C VAL A 983 5.79 78.44 14.43
N VAL A 984 4.67 78.58 13.70
CA VAL A 984 3.41 77.86 13.97
C VAL A 984 3.52 76.39 13.53
N PRO A 985 3.15 75.40 14.37
CA PRO A 985 3.28 73.97 14.05
C PRO A 985 2.16 73.43 13.15
N HIS A 986 2.48 72.39 12.36
CA HIS A 986 1.54 71.64 11.50
C HIS A 986 1.66 70.10 11.66
N GLU A 987 2.60 69.61 12.46
CA GLU A 987 2.83 68.19 12.72
C GLU A 987 2.19 67.74 14.04
N ALA A 988 1.93 66.44 14.18
CA ALA A 988 1.42 65.89 15.44
C ALA A 988 2.50 65.89 16.55
N GLY A 989 2.27 66.65 17.62
CA GLY A 989 3.20 66.87 18.73
C GLY A 989 2.68 67.84 19.79
N THR A 990 3.54 68.19 20.76
CA THR A 990 3.19 69.03 21.92
C THR A 990 4.12 70.24 22.03
N TYR A 991 3.58 71.41 22.39
CA TYR A 991 4.24 72.72 22.27
C TYR A 991 3.98 73.63 23.50
N GLU A 992 5.04 74.01 24.24
CA GLU A 992 4.96 75.07 25.26
C GLU A 992 4.71 76.43 24.59
N VAL A 993 3.66 77.16 24.98
CA VAL A 993 3.39 78.53 24.48
C VAL A 993 3.62 79.58 25.57
N VAL A 994 4.29 80.68 25.23
CA VAL A 994 4.77 81.71 26.18
C VAL A 994 4.46 83.12 25.65
N ALA A 995 4.00 84.04 26.51
CA ALA A 995 3.72 85.44 26.16
C ALA A 995 4.05 86.46 27.28
N SER A 996 4.39 87.71 26.91
CA SER A 996 4.85 88.77 27.83
C SER A 996 4.48 90.19 27.38
N ILE A 997 4.09 91.08 28.32
CA ILE A 997 3.83 92.51 28.09
C ILE A 997 5.15 93.29 28.06
N GLU A 998 5.20 94.34 27.23
CA GLU A 998 6.35 95.25 27.07
C GLU A 998 5.88 96.72 27.25
N ASP A 999 5.81 97.21 28.49
CA ASP A 999 5.33 98.55 28.87
C ASP A 999 6.15 99.16 30.04
N ALA A 1000 5.97 100.45 30.33
CA ALA A 1000 6.74 101.22 31.35
C ALA A 1000 5.90 101.71 32.54
N THR A 1001 4.57 101.69 32.45
CA THR A 1001 3.62 102.01 33.54
C THR A 1001 2.97 100.74 34.09
N TYR A 1002 2.89 99.70 33.26
CA TYR A 1002 2.24 98.42 33.53
C TYR A 1002 3.20 97.23 33.30
N SER A 1003 2.89 96.06 33.85
CA SER A 1003 3.68 94.83 33.66
C SER A 1003 2.82 93.57 33.76
N GLY A 1004 3.23 92.47 33.09
CA GLY A 1004 2.54 91.16 33.12
C GLY A 1004 3.13 90.11 32.15
N THR A 1005 2.97 88.82 32.47
CA THR A 1005 3.45 87.66 31.66
C THR A 1005 2.56 86.43 31.84
N ALA A 1006 2.55 85.50 30.87
CA ALA A 1006 1.76 84.26 30.94
C ALA A 1006 2.38 83.08 30.13
N LYS A 1007 1.95 81.83 30.43
CA LYS A 1007 2.33 80.59 29.72
C LYS A 1007 1.17 79.59 29.59
N SER A 1008 1.24 78.67 28.63
CA SER A 1008 0.37 77.50 28.49
C SER A 1008 1.01 76.37 27.66
N VAL A 1009 0.26 75.32 27.29
CA VAL A 1009 0.70 74.19 26.43
C VAL A 1009 -0.35 73.92 25.34
N PHE A 1010 0.10 73.63 24.12
CA PHE A 1010 -0.71 73.34 22.93
C PHE A 1010 -0.37 71.95 22.37
N GLU A 1011 -1.36 71.15 21.95
CA GLU A 1011 -1.16 69.77 21.47
C GLU A 1011 -1.89 69.45 20.15
N ILE A 1012 -1.25 68.69 19.27
CA ILE A 1012 -1.79 68.19 17.99
C ILE A 1012 -1.69 66.65 17.97
N THR A 1013 -2.81 65.95 17.92
CA THR A 1013 -2.89 64.47 18.07
C THR A 1013 -2.86 63.68 16.75
N LYS A 1014 -2.45 62.40 16.77
CA LYS A 1014 -2.34 61.53 15.59
C LYS A 1014 -3.64 60.81 15.24
N SER A 1015 -3.91 60.63 13.94
CA SER A 1015 -5.03 59.81 13.44
C SER A 1015 -4.70 58.31 13.40
N SER A 1016 -5.71 57.44 13.51
CA SER A 1016 -5.53 56.00 13.76
C SER A 1016 -6.21 55.06 12.75
N THR A 1017 -6.99 55.59 11.80
CA THR A 1017 -7.81 54.78 10.89
C THR A 1017 -7.47 55.04 9.43
N ALA A 1018 -6.87 54.04 8.76
CA ALA A 1018 -6.83 53.95 7.30
C ALA A 1018 -7.26 52.54 6.85
N THR A 1019 -8.06 52.45 5.79
CA THR A 1019 -8.60 51.17 5.30
C THR A 1019 -8.06 50.79 3.93
N ILE A 1020 -8.07 49.49 3.64
CA ILE A 1020 -7.75 48.91 2.32
C ILE A 1020 -8.97 48.14 1.85
N ASN A 1021 -9.30 48.20 0.56
CA ASN A 1021 -10.31 47.37 -0.07
C ASN A 1021 -9.79 46.76 -1.37
N PHE A 1022 -9.84 45.43 -1.49
CA PHE A 1022 -9.57 44.74 -2.75
C PHE A 1022 -10.75 44.94 -3.71
N VAL A 1023 -10.44 45.23 -4.97
CA VAL A 1023 -11.44 45.28 -6.04
C VAL A 1023 -11.81 43.85 -6.42
N ALA A 1024 -13.02 43.40 -6.08
CA ALA A 1024 -13.40 41.99 -6.15
C ALA A 1024 -13.18 41.34 -7.54
N SER A 1025 -13.45 42.07 -8.64
CA SER A 1025 -13.21 41.61 -10.01
C SER A 1025 -11.74 41.46 -10.41
N SER A 1026 -10.79 41.89 -9.56
CA SER A 1026 -9.35 41.71 -9.75
C SER A 1026 -8.77 40.55 -8.93
N LEU A 1027 -9.58 39.89 -8.10
CA LEU A 1027 -9.17 38.72 -7.32
C LEU A 1027 -9.20 37.40 -8.12
N GLN A 1028 -9.52 37.47 -9.42
CA GLN A 1028 -9.52 36.33 -10.34
C GLN A 1028 -8.79 36.69 -11.63
N SER A 1029 -8.01 35.75 -12.18
CA SER A 1029 -7.28 35.93 -13.43
C SER A 1029 -7.12 34.61 -14.19
N PRO A 1030 -7.19 34.57 -15.54
CA PRO A 1030 -6.87 33.38 -16.29
C PRO A 1030 -5.34 33.18 -16.37
N TRP A 1031 -4.89 31.94 -16.35
CA TRP A 1031 -3.48 31.56 -16.38
C TRP A 1031 -2.67 32.20 -17.52
N ASN A 1032 -3.26 32.34 -18.72
CA ASN A 1032 -2.58 32.92 -19.88
C ASN A 1032 -2.46 34.46 -19.85
N ASN A 1033 -3.00 35.15 -18.84
CA ASN A 1033 -2.95 36.61 -18.71
C ASN A 1033 -3.08 37.05 -17.24
N VAL A 1034 -2.21 36.53 -16.36
CA VAL A 1034 -2.25 36.82 -14.92
C VAL A 1034 -1.96 38.29 -14.65
N LYS A 1035 -2.88 38.96 -13.96
CA LYS A 1035 -2.74 40.35 -13.50
C LYS A 1035 -2.81 40.43 -11.98
N ALA A 1036 -2.01 41.34 -11.41
CA ALA A 1036 -2.04 41.60 -9.97
C ALA A 1036 -3.41 42.16 -9.52
N PRO A 1037 -3.95 41.70 -8.37
CA PRO A 1037 -5.09 42.32 -7.72
C PRO A 1037 -4.93 43.83 -7.54
N GLN A 1038 -6.05 44.54 -7.58
CA GLN A 1038 -6.15 45.98 -7.42
C GLN A 1038 -6.76 46.30 -6.05
N VAL A 1039 -6.29 47.39 -5.44
CA VAL A 1039 -6.78 47.88 -4.14
C VAL A 1039 -7.08 49.36 -4.19
N THR A 1040 -8.04 49.79 -3.38
CA THR A 1040 -8.25 51.20 -3.02
C THR A 1040 -7.92 51.41 -1.54
N THR A 1041 -7.44 52.61 -1.22
CA THR A 1041 -7.15 53.07 0.13
C THR A 1041 -8.10 54.19 0.53
N ASP A 1042 -8.35 54.30 1.83
CA ASP A 1042 -9.02 55.45 2.45
C ASP A 1042 -8.24 55.87 3.71
N PRO A 1043 -7.64 57.08 3.77
CA PRO A 1043 -7.55 58.07 2.69
C PRO A 1043 -6.93 57.55 1.39
N ALA A 1044 -7.38 58.10 0.26
CA ALA A 1044 -6.94 57.67 -1.06
C ALA A 1044 -5.49 58.11 -1.38
N GLY A 1045 -4.73 57.23 -2.04
CA GLY A 1045 -3.37 57.51 -2.52
C GLY A 1045 -2.23 57.10 -1.58
N LEU A 1046 -2.54 56.45 -0.45
CA LEU A 1046 -1.53 55.83 0.42
C LEU A 1046 -0.79 54.70 -0.30
N ASP A 1047 0.53 54.59 -0.08
CA ASP A 1047 1.36 53.49 -0.60
C ASP A 1047 0.96 52.14 0.00
N VAL A 1048 0.84 51.11 -0.83
CA VAL A 1048 0.40 49.76 -0.43
C VAL A 1048 1.30 48.69 -1.03
N ARG A 1049 1.92 47.91 -0.15
CA ARG A 1049 2.73 46.75 -0.50
C ARG A 1049 1.87 45.48 -0.48
N MET A 1050 2.01 44.63 -1.51
CA MET A 1050 1.36 43.33 -1.59
C MET A 1050 2.32 42.15 -1.42
N THR A 1051 1.81 41.04 -0.91
CA THR A 1051 2.44 39.71 -0.97
C THR A 1051 1.44 38.61 -1.34
N TYR A 1052 1.91 37.53 -1.94
CA TYR A 1052 1.15 36.34 -2.36
C TYR A 1052 1.74 35.09 -1.66
N ASN A 1053 1.01 34.46 -0.75
CA ASN A 1053 1.56 33.42 0.16
C ASN A 1053 2.89 33.84 0.83
N GLY A 1054 3.02 35.14 1.15
CA GLY A 1054 4.25 35.74 1.71
C GLY A 1054 5.31 36.19 0.68
N SER A 1055 5.23 35.75 -0.58
CA SER A 1055 6.14 36.16 -1.66
C SER A 1055 5.80 37.56 -2.22
N LEU A 1056 6.80 38.29 -2.73
CA LEU A 1056 6.60 39.55 -3.45
C LEU A 1056 6.36 39.35 -4.95
N ALA A 1057 6.61 38.15 -5.48
CA ALA A 1057 6.42 37.81 -6.89
C ALA A 1057 4.96 37.43 -7.18
N LEU A 1058 4.42 37.89 -8.31
CA LEU A 1058 3.11 37.47 -8.81
C LEU A 1058 3.17 35.98 -9.22
N PRO A 1059 2.22 35.12 -8.79
CA PRO A 1059 2.24 33.71 -9.16
C PRO A 1059 1.97 33.47 -10.67
N SER A 1060 2.49 32.37 -11.20
CA SER A 1060 2.47 32.04 -12.65
C SER A 1060 1.80 30.69 -12.98
N THR A 1061 1.20 30.03 -12.00
CA THR A 1061 0.52 28.73 -12.15
C THR A 1061 -0.95 28.82 -11.72
N PRO A 1062 -1.85 27.94 -12.20
CA PRO A 1062 -3.22 27.87 -11.70
C PRO A 1062 -3.24 27.50 -10.20
N GLY A 1063 -4.16 28.09 -9.44
CA GLY A 1063 -4.27 27.84 -7.99
C GLY A 1063 -4.87 29.00 -7.19
N GLU A 1064 -4.94 28.81 -5.88
CA GLU A 1064 -5.36 29.85 -4.91
C GLU A 1064 -4.19 30.34 -4.06
N TYR A 1065 -4.15 31.65 -3.81
CA TYR A 1065 -3.07 32.32 -3.10
C TYR A 1065 -3.66 33.32 -2.09
N GLU A 1066 -3.18 33.35 -0.84
CA GLU A 1066 -3.45 34.47 0.08
C GLU A 1066 -2.73 35.71 -0.47
N VAL A 1067 -3.49 36.69 -0.93
CA VAL A 1067 -2.98 38.03 -1.25
C VAL A 1067 -3.17 38.94 -0.04
N LYS A 1068 -2.07 39.53 0.45
CA LYS A 1068 -2.06 40.40 1.62
C LYS A 1068 -1.52 41.79 1.26
N ALA A 1069 -2.29 42.82 1.57
CA ALA A 1069 -2.00 44.22 1.32
C ALA A 1069 -1.74 44.97 2.63
N ILE A 1070 -0.72 45.83 2.67
CA ILE A 1070 -0.28 46.57 3.87
C ILE A 1070 0.06 48.02 3.49
N ILE A 1071 -0.48 49.00 4.22
CA ILE A 1071 -0.14 50.43 4.06
C ILE A 1071 1.27 50.71 4.59
N ASN A 1072 2.05 51.47 3.81
CA ASN A 1072 3.46 51.75 4.04
C ASN A 1072 3.71 53.24 4.40
N ASP A 1073 2.94 53.77 5.36
CA ASP A 1073 2.95 55.19 5.75
C ASP A 1073 3.48 55.43 7.18
N ARG A 1074 3.91 56.66 7.49
CA ARG A 1074 4.46 57.06 8.80
C ARG A 1074 3.39 57.57 9.78
N ASN A 1075 2.32 58.17 9.27
CA ASN A 1075 1.32 58.91 10.03
C ASN A 1075 0.00 58.11 10.18
N VAL A 1076 -0.30 57.16 9.28
CA VAL A 1076 -1.45 56.23 9.37
C VAL A 1076 -1.04 54.75 9.17
N LYS A 1077 -1.93 53.80 9.50
CA LYS A 1077 -1.68 52.35 9.39
C LYS A 1077 -2.93 51.57 8.96
N GLY A 1078 -2.74 50.47 8.23
CA GLY A 1078 -3.79 49.50 7.89
C GLY A 1078 -3.27 48.29 7.11
N SER A 1079 -4.01 47.17 7.12
CA SER A 1079 -3.69 45.96 6.34
C SER A 1079 -4.93 45.09 6.10
N LYS A 1080 -4.91 44.24 5.06
CA LYS A 1080 -6.02 43.33 4.70
C LYS A 1080 -5.52 42.12 3.90
N SER A 1081 -6.12 40.95 4.11
CA SER A 1081 -5.90 39.76 3.26
C SER A 1081 -7.15 39.42 2.45
N ALA A 1082 -6.97 38.71 1.34
CA ALA A 1082 -8.01 38.08 0.51
C ALA A 1082 -7.43 36.84 -0.21
N THR A 1083 -8.27 36.06 -0.88
CA THR A 1083 -7.81 35.01 -1.81
C THR A 1083 -7.72 35.57 -3.23
N PHE A 1084 -6.60 35.30 -3.91
CA PHE A 1084 -6.41 35.52 -5.35
C PHE A 1084 -6.41 34.16 -6.06
N THR A 1085 -7.30 33.98 -7.05
CA THR A 1085 -7.46 32.71 -7.77
C THR A 1085 -6.98 32.85 -9.21
N ILE A 1086 -5.98 32.06 -9.60
CA ILE A 1086 -5.57 31.90 -10.99
C ILE A 1086 -6.31 30.69 -11.57
N GLY A 1087 -7.28 30.94 -12.44
CA GLY A 1087 -8.07 29.91 -13.12
C GLY A 1087 -7.36 29.38 -14.37
N LYS A 1088 -7.77 28.19 -14.82
CA LYS A 1088 -7.40 27.69 -16.16
C LYS A 1088 -7.94 28.65 -17.23
N ALA A 1089 -7.19 28.80 -18.32
CA ALA A 1089 -7.62 29.63 -19.45
C ALA A 1089 -8.74 28.93 -20.27
N PRO A 1090 -9.71 29.66 -20.82
CA PRO A 1090 -10.59 29.14 -21.87
C PRO A 1090 -9.79 28.90 -23.17
N GLN A 1091 -10.36 28.10 -24.06
CA GLN A 1091 -9.85 27.83 -25.42
C GLN A 1091 -11.02 27.49 -26.36
N ASP A 1092 -10.78 27.66 -27.66
CA ASP A 1092 -11.80 27.56 -28.70
C ASP A 1092 -11.34 26.60 -29.82
N ILE A 1093 -12.27 25.82 -30.38
CA ILE A 1093 -12.04 24.99 -31.57
C ILE A 1093 -12.43 25.78 -32.82
N SER A 1094 -11.54 25.82 -33.80
CA SER A 1094 -11.85 26.25 -35.17
C SER A 1094 -11.97 25.01 -36.06
N PHE A 1095 -13.21 24.59 -36.36
CA PHE A 1095 -13.51 23.46 -37.26
C PHE A 1095 -14.07 24.00 -38.60
N PRO A 1096 -13.34 23.88 -39.72
CA PRO A 1096 -13.87 24.27 -41.04
C PRO A 1096 -15.19 23.58 -41.41
N ALA A 1097 -15.99 24.22 -42.26
CA ALA A 1097 -17.21 23.62 -42.79
C ALA A 1097 -16.88 22.53 -43.83
N ILE A 1098 -17.60 21.41 -43.78
CA ILE A 1098 -17.52 20.33 -44.76
C ILE A 1098 -18.70 20.48 -45.72
N PRO A 1099 -18.51 20.46 -47.05
CA PRO A 1099 -19.60 20.58 -48.01
C PRO A 1099 -20.41 19.27 -48.12
N ASN A 1100 -21.61 19.35 -48.71
CA ASN A 1100 -22.36 18.17 -49.11
C ASN A 1100 -21.61 17.40 -50.21
N LEU A 1101 -21.75 16.07 -50.22
CA LEU A 1101 -21.00 15.15 -51.07
C LEU A 1101 -21.92 14.16 -51.81
N SER A 1102 -21.34 13.42 -52.76
CA SER A 1102 -22.00 12.33 -53.48
C SER A 1102 -21.11 11.10 -53.52
N ILE A 1103 -21.69 9.92 -53.30
CA ILE A 1103 -21.02 8.62 -53.27
C ILE A 1103 -21.56 7.71 -54.39
N SER A 1104 -20.67 6.96 -55.03
CA SER A 1104 -20.96 6.17 -56.24
C SER A 1104 -20.46 4.72 -56.10
N GLY A 1105 -20.90 4.04 -55.04
CA GLY A 1105 -20.62 2.63 -54.75
C GLY A 1105 -19.24 2.35 -54.13
N ASN A 1106 -18.36 3.35 -54.13
CA ASN A 1106 -17.00 3.30 -53.58
C ASN A 1106 -16.90 4.29 -52.41
N PRO A 1107 -16.18 4.00 -51.31
CA PRO A 1107 -16.10 4.91 -50.17
C PRO A 1107 -15.34 6.20 -50.48
N VAL A 1108 -15.70 7.28 -49.77
CA VAL A 1108 -15.07 8.61 -49.89
C VAL A 1108 -14.29 8.91 -48.62
N ILE A 1109 -13.01 9.25 -48.76
CA ILE A 1109 -12.09 9.54 -47.64
C ILE A 1109 -11.75 11.03 -47.64
N LEU A 1110 -11.82 11.66 -46.47
CA LEU A 1110 -11.53 13.09 -46.24
C LEU A 1110 -10.51 13.26 -45.10
N VAL A 1111 -9.64 14.26 -45.20
CA VAL A 1111 -8.78 14.70 -44.09
C VAL A 1111 -9.44 15.87 -43.35
N LEU A 1112 -9.63 15.70 -42.04
CA LEU A 1112 -10.21 16.71 -41.15
C LEU A 1112 -9.12 17.64 -40.58
N SER A 1113 -9.45 18.93 -40.44
CA SER A 1113 -8.48 20.01 -40.21
C SER A 1113 -8.91 21.02 -39.11
N ALA A 1114 -9.70 20.58 -38.13
CA ALA A 1114 -10.00 21.38 -36.96
C ALA A 1114 -8.75 21.63 -36.10
N THR A 1115 -8.68 22.82 -35.50
CA THR A 1115 -7.55 23.28 -34.67
C THR A 1115 -8.06 23.89 -33.37
N SER A 1116 -7.29 23.80 -32.28
CA SER A 1116 -7.55 24.58 -31.06
C SER A 1116 -6.60 25.77 -30.96
N ASN A 1117 -7.11 26.92 -30.50
CA ASN A 1117 -6.26 28.10 -30.27
C ASN A 1117 -5.27 27.95 -29.10
N SER A 1118 -5.39 26.90 -28.27
CA SER A 1118 -4.38 26.52 -27.27
C SER A 1118 -3.23 25.68 -27.84
N GLY A 1119 -3.36 25.20 -29.08
CA GLY A 1119 -2.43 24.24 -29.70
C GLY A 1119 -2.65 22.77 -29.29
N LEU A 1120 -3.67 22.46 -28.47
CA LEU A 1120 -3.95 21.09 -28.05
C LEU A 1120 -4.60 20.24 -29.17
N PRO A 1121 -4.28 18.93 -29.27
CA PRO A 1121 -4.73 18.06 -30.37
C PRO A 1121 -6.23 17.74 -30.28
N VAL A 1122 -6.97 18.11 -31.33
CA VAL A 1122 -8.43 17.95 -31.42
C VAL A 1122 -8.79 16.51 -31.78
N LYS A 1123 -9.83 15.96 -31.15
CA LYS A 1123 -10.37 14.61 -31.41
C LYS A 1123 -11.70 14.71 -32.16
N TYR A 1124 -11.95 13.78 -33.08
CA TYR A 1124 -13.23 13.70 -33.80
C TYR A 1124 -14.09 12.52 -33.33
N ILE A 1125 -15.41 12.69 -33.42
CA ILE A 1125 -16.42 11.65 -33.11
C ILE A 1125 -17.55 11.75 -34.14
N VAL A 1126 -17.86 10.68 -34.87
CA VAL A 1126 -19.06 10.62 -35.71
C VAL A 1126 -20.29 10.41 -34.82
N LEU A 1127 -21.26 11.34 -34.90
CA LEU A 1127 -22.52 11.27 -34.15
C LEU A 1127 -23.58 10.44 -34.88
N ARG A 1128 -23.60 10.49 -36.22
CA ARG A 1128 -24.53 9.76 -37.09
C ARG A 1128 -24.10 9.82 -38.56
N GLY A 1129 -24.71 8.95 -39.38
CA GLY A 1129 -24.42 8.76 -40.79
C GLY A 1129 -23.54 7.53 -41.02
N GLY A 1130 -23.49 7.03 -42.25
CA GLY A 1130 -22.63 5.89 -42.62
C GLY A 1130 -21.19 6.34 -42.85
N ALA A 1131 -20.51 6.74 -41.77
CA ALA A 1131 -19.12 7.15 -41.79
C ALA A 1131 -18.38 6.67 -40.53
N THR A 1132 -17.09 6.38 -40.68
CA THR A 1132 -16.15 6.07 -39.59
C THR A 1132 -15.03 7.11 -39.57
N VAL A 1133 -14.42 7.34 -38.40
CA VAL A 1133 -13.30 8.27 -38.27
C VAL A 1133 -12.15 7.61 -37.53
N ASP A 1134 -10.94 7.70 -38.07
CA ASP A 1134 -9.70 7.26 -37.45
C ASP A 1134 -8.64 8.38 -37.55
N GLY A 1135 -8.07 8.77 -36.41
CA GLY A 1135 -7.28 10.00 -36.30
C GLY A 1135 -8.00 11.21 -36.92
N ASN A 1136 -7.44 11.73 -38.02
CA ASN A 1136 -8.01 12.82 -38.80
C ASN A 1136 -8.69 12.36 -40.11
N LEU A 1137 -8.76 11.06 -40.41
CA LEU A 1137 -9.37 10.52 -41.62
C LEU A 1137 -10.84 10.17 -41.38
N LEU A 1138 -11.75 10.80 -42.12
CA LEU A 1138 -13.18 10.49 -42.15
C LEU A 1138 -13.50 9.68 -43.41
N THR A 1139 -13.90 8.42 -43.22
CA THR A 1139 -14.26 7.49 -44.30
C THR A 1139 -15.78 7.32 -44.36
N ILE A 1140 -16.37 7.64 -45.51
CA ILE A 1140 -17.82 7.66 -45.74
C ILE A 1140 -18.18 6.48 -46.66
N SER A 1141 -19.11 5.63 -46.23
CA SER A 1141 -19.50 4.40 -46.94
C SER A 1141 -20.98 4.33 -47.33
N GLN A 1142 -21.87 5.13 -46.74
CA GLN A 1142 -23.30 5.16 -47.11
C GLN A 1142 -23.83 6.60 -47.25
N PRO A 1143 -24.82 6.83 -48.14
CA PRO A 1143 -25.53 8.10 -48.24
C PRO A 1143 -26.39 8.38 -47.00
N GLY A 1144 -26.69 9.65 -46.76
CA GLY A 1144 -27.44 10.15 -45.62
C GLY A 1144 -26.82 11.42 -45.02
N LEU A 1145 -27.44 11.95 -43.97
CA LEU A 1145 -26.91 13.09 -43.22
C LEU A 1145 -25.80 12.62 -42.27
N VAL A 1146 -24.55 12.96 -42.59
CA VAL A 1146 -23.40 12.74 -41.70
C VAL A 1146 -23.30 13.91 -40.73
N SER A 1147 -23.09 13.61 -39.45
CA SER A 1147 -22.78 14.62 -38.42
C SER A 1147 -21.60 14.13 -37.58
N LEU A 1148 -20.64 15.00 -37.31
CA LEU A 1148 -19.49 14.73 -36.45
C LEU A 1148 -19.13 15.93 -35.58
N THR A 1149 -18.58 15.64 -34.42
CA THR A 1149 -18.08 16.60 -33.44
C THR A 1149 -16.56 16.66 -33.47
N ALA A 1150 -15.99 17.85 -33.37
CA ALA A 1150 -14.62 18.11 -32.95
C ALA A 1150 -14.62 18.47 -31.44
N GLN A 1151 -13.84 17.73 -30.64
CA GLN A 1151 -13.78 17.82 -29.18
C GLN A 1151 -12.34 18.11 -28.72
N GLN A 1152 -12.20 18.95 -27.70
CA GLN A 1152 -10.93 19.25 -27.04
C GLN A 1152 -11.12 19.34 -25.53
N LEU A 1153 -10.63 18.34 -24.79
CA LEU A 1153 -10.89 18.18 -23.35
C LEU A 1153 -10.01 19.07 -22.45
N GLY A 1154 -9.01 19.76 -23.01
CA GLY A 1154 -8.12 20.64 -22.24
C GLY A 1154 -7.05 19.89 -21.45
N ASN A 1155 -6.41 20.58 -20.51
CA ASN A 1155 -5.30 20.04 -19.73
C ASN A 1155 -5.20 20.73 -18.35
N GLU A 1156 -4.02 20.76 -17.73
CA GLU A 1156 -3.80 21.43 -16.43
C GLU A 1156 -3.95 22.96 -16.50
N ASN A 1157 -3.67 23.57 -17.66
CA ASN A 1157 -3.63 25.02 -17.86
C ASN A 1157 -4.85 25.58 -18.61
N TYR A 1158 -5.50 24.76 -19.45
CA TYR A 1158 -6.68 25.12 -20.23
C TYR A 1158 -7.91 24.31 -19.80
N LEU A 1159 -9.08 24.96 -19.77
CA LEU A 1159 -10.40 24.32 -19.66
C LEU A 1159 -10.66 23.46 -20.91
N PRO A 1160 -11.65 22.53 -20.89
CA PRO A 1160 -12.22 22.01 -22.14
C PRO A 1160 -12.69 23.16 -23.05
N ALA A 1161 -12.60 22.97 -24.37
CA ALA A 1161 -13.25 23.84 -25.33
C ALA A 1161 -14.70 23.39 -25.55
N ASP A 1162 -15.57 24.31 -25.99
CA ASP A 1162 -16.89 23.95 -26.47
C ASP A 1162 -16.81 23.07 -27.74
N GLU A 1163 -17.75 22.12 -27.87
CA GLU A 1163 -17.75 21.11 -28.92
C GLU A 1163 -18.30 21.65 -30.25
N GLU A 1164 -17.44 21.71 -31.27
CA GLU A 1164 -17.81 22.18 -32.61
C GLU A 1164 -18.39 21.03 -33.44
N VAL A 1165 -19.67 21.11 -33.81
CA VAL A 1165 -20.36 20.11 -34.63
C VAL A 1165 -20.41 20.55 -36.09
N ARG A 1166 -20.08 19.64 -37.01
CA ARG A 1166 -20.31 19.81 -38.46
C ARG A 1166 -21.26 18.73 -38.97
N SER A 1167 -22.13 19.12 -39.89
CA SER A 1167 -23.09 18.23 -40.54
C SER A 1167 -23.17 18.55 -42.02
N PHE A 1168 -23.21 17.50 -42.85
CA PHE A 1168 -23.27 17.61 -44.30
C PHE A 1168 -24.02 16.40 -44.88
N GLU A 1169 -24.67 16.60 -46.02
CA GLU A 1169 -25.48 15.58 -46.68
C GLU A 1169 -24.64 14.79 -47.69
N VAL A 1170 -24.75 13.47 -47.64
CA VAL A 1170 -24.13 12.55 -48.60
C VAL A 1170 -25.23 11.94 -49.47
N THR A 1171 -25.12 12.12 -50.78
CA THR A 1171 -26.11 11.68 -51.77
C THR A 1171 -25.57 10.54 -52.64
N GLY A 1172 -26.42 9.88 -53.45
CA GLY A 1172 -25.98 8.81 -54.37
C GLY A 1172 -26.13 7.39 -53.82
N THR A 1173 -25.25 6.47 -54.23
CA THR A 1173 -25.32 5.03 -53.93
C THR A 1173 -24.21 4.60 -52.99
N GLY A 1174 -24.55 4.03 -51.84
CA GLY A 1174 -23.57 3.54 -50.86
C GLY A 1174 -22.83 2.28 -51.30
N VAL A 1175 -21.81 1.91 -50.53
CA VAL A 1175 -20.99 0.72 -50.76
C VAL A 1175 -21.85 -0.55 -50.59
N PRO A 1176 -21.93 -1.45 -51.59
CA PRO A 1176 -22.71 -2.67 -51.51
C PRO A 1176 -22.23 -3.63 -50.42
N LEU A 1177 -23.17 -4.38 -49.83
CA LEU A 1177 -22.87 -5.41 -48.84
C LEU A 1177 -22.19 -6.62 -49.53
N GLY A 1178 -20.86 -6.62 -49.57
CA GLY A 1178 -20.03 -7.59 -50.28
C GLY A 1178 -19.10 -7.00 -51.36
N ALA A 1179 -19.06 -5.67 -51.54
CA ALA A 1179 -18.04 -4.99 -52.36
C ALA A 1179 -16.67 -4.97 -51.67
N ALA A 1180 -15.60 -4.58 -52.39
CA ALA A 1180 -14.24 -4.66 -51.87
C ALA A 1180 -14.05 -3.80 -50.61
N GLN A 1181 -13.51 -4.39 -49.55
CA GLN A 1181 -13.18 -3.62 -48.35
C GLN A 1181 -11.90 -2.82 -48.59
N THR A 1182 -11.94 -1.56 -48.18
CA THR A 1182 -10.82 -0.61 -48.29
C THR A 1182 -10.46 -0.11 -46.91
N GLU A 1183 -9.22 -0.37 -46.51
CA GLU A 1183 -8.65 0.14 -45.27
C GLU A 1183 -7.68 1.28 -45.63
N ALA A 1184 -7.72 2.37 -44.86
CA ALA A 1184 -6.83 3.50 -45.06
C ALA A 1184 -6.36 4.01 -43.71
N SER A 1185 -5.05 4.13 -43.53
CA SER A 1185 -4.43 4.58 -42.28
C SER A 1185 -3.39 5.67 -42.55
N LEU A 1186 -3.23 6.57 -41.59
CA LEU A 1186 -2.21 7.63 -41.66
C LEU A 1186 -0.94 7.14 -40.96
N ASN A 1187 0.19 7.20 -41.66
CA ASN A 1187 1.51 6.84 -41.13
C ASN A 1187 2.12 8.02 -40.35
N ASP A 1188 3.09 7.74 -39.47
CA ASP A 1188 3.77 8.76 -38.64
C ASP A 1188 4.51 9.86 -39.45
N ASP A 1189 4.81 9.62 -40.73
CA ASP A 1189 5.43 10.59 -41.65
C ASP A 1189 4.40 11.47 -42.39
N GLY A 1190 3.10 11.27 -42.15
CA GLY A 1190 2.00 11.97 -42.81
C GLY A 1190 1.58 11.38 -44.16
N SER A 1191 2.17 10.26 -44.60
CA SER A 1191 1.68 9.51 -45.77
C SER A 1191 0.46 8.65 -45.44
N VAL A 1192 -0.34 8.28 -46.45
CA VAL A 1192 -1.54 7.44 -46.28
C VAL A 1192 -1.27 6.05 -46.85
N SER A 1193 -1.35 5.03 -45.99
CA SER A 1193 -1.36 3.62 -46.36
C SER A 1193 -2.75 3.20 -46.83
N LEU A 1194 -2.83 2.29 -47.81
CA LEU A 1194 -4.08 1.84 -48.44
C LEU A 1194 -4.08 0.31 -48.62
N GLY A 1195 -5.08 -0.36 -48.04
CA GLY A 1195 -5.39 -1.78 -48.24
C GLY A 1195 -6.68 -1.96 -49.06
N VAL A 1196 -6.73 -3.01 -49.87
CA VAL A 1196 -7.85 -3.34 -50.77
C VAL A 1196 -8.07 -4.85 -50.79
N SER A 1197 -9.30 -5.31 -50.55
CA SER A 1197 -9.65 -6.74 -50.59
C SER A 1197 -11.03 -6.98 -51.22
N GLY A 1198 -11.06 -7.57 -52.42
CA GLY A 1198 -12.29 -7.86 -53.17
C GLY A 1198 -12.04 -8.34 -54.60
N SER A 1199 -13.11 -8.44 -55.39
CA SER A 1199 -13.04 -8.86 -56.81
C SER A 1199 -12.53 -7.75 -57.74
N PRO A 1200 -12.05 -8.10 -58.96
CA PRO A 1200 -11.48 -7.12 -59.89
C PRO A 1200 -12.46 -6.04 -60.39
N PHE A 1201 -11.89 -4.94 -60.91
CA PHE A 1201 -12.54 -3.81 -61.61
C PHE A 1201 -13.15 -2.66 -60.78
N GLU A 1202 -12.95 -2.58 -59.47
CA GLU A 1202 -13.31 -1.37 -58.67
C GLU A 1202 -12.20 -0.28 -58.71
N SER A 1203 -12.55 0.99 -58.45
CA SER A 1203 -11.60 2.12 -58.55
C SER A 1203 -11.71 3.13 -57.40
N LEU A 1204 -10.67 3.21 -56.58
CA LEU A 1204 -10.57 4.13 -55.44
C LEU A 1204 -10.15 5.53 -55.91
N SER A 1205 -10.73 6.59 -55.32
CA SER A 1205 -10.35 7.99 -55.58
C SER A 1205 -10.23 8.75 -54.26
N ILE A 1206 -9.07 9.35 -54.02
CA ILE A 1206 -8.76 10.13 -52.81
C ILE A 1206 -8.86 11.61 -53.15
N TYR A 1207 -9.54 12.39 -52.31
CA TYR A 1207 -9.79 13.81 -52.52
C TYR A 1207 -9.06 14.66 -51.48
N SER A 1208 -8.54 15.82 -51.87
CA SER A 1208 -8.06 16.84 -50.94
C SER A 1208 -8.86 18.14 -51.07
N ALA A 1209 -8.96 18.85 -49.95
CA ALA A 1209 -9.51 20.20 -49.93
C ALA A 1209 -8.47 21.18 -50.51
N SER A 1210 -8.69 21.66 -51.73
CA SER A 1210 -7.93 22.81 -52.24
C SER A 1210 -8.39 24.07 -51.51
N VAL A 1211 -7.47 24.74 -50.81
CA VAL A 1211 -7.76 25.89 -49.91
C VAL A 1211 -8.12 27.18 -50.66
N VAL A 1212 -8.41 27.10 -51.97
CA VAL A 1212 -8.65 28.25 -52.87
C VAL A 1212 -10.10 28.29 -53.35
N ASP A 1213 -10.67 27.15 -53.75
CA ASP A 1213 -11.91 27.10 -54.56
C ASP A 1213 -13.11 26.44 -53.83
N ALA A 1214 -12.91 25.86 -52.65
CA ALA A 1214 -13.87 24.99 -51.94
C ALA A 1214 -14.36 23.74 -52.72
N GLU A 1215 -13.75 23.44 -53.86
CA GLU A 1215 -14.06 22.29 -54.71
C GLU A 1215 -13.07 21.13 -54.44
N PHE A 1216 -13.58 20.00 -53.95
CA PHE A 1216 -12.77 18.80 -53.71
C PHE A 1216 -12.43 18.10 -55.02
N LYS A 1217 -11.14 18.05 -55.38
CA LYS A 1217 -10.64 17.42 -56.61
C LYS A 1217 -9.95 16.09 -56.27
N PRO A 1218 -10.11 15.04 -57.09
CA PRO A 1218 -9.44 13.76 -56.86
C PRO A 1218 -7.93 13.95 -57.09
N ILE A 1219 -7.15 13.73 -56.03
CA ILE A 1219 -5.71 13.97 -56.01
C ILE A 1219 -4.92 12.72 -56.42
N VAL A 1220 -5.47 11.54 -56.10
CA VAL A 1220 -5.00 10.22 -56.55
C VAL A 1220 -6.21 9.37 -56.95
N LYS A 1221 -6.11 8.66 -58.08
CA LYS A 1221 -7.04 7.59 -58.47
C LYS A 1221 -6.28 6.29 -58.67
N ILE A 1222 -6.80 5.18 -58.16
CA ILE A 1222 -6.23 3.83 -58.24
C ILE A 1222 -7.22 2.89 -58.95
N VAL A 1223 -6.71 2.00 -59.81
CA VAL A 1223 -7.50 0.97 -60.53
C VAL A 1223 -6.74 -0.36 -60.53
N LEU A 1224 -7.41 -1.48 -60.25
CA LEU A 1224 -6.86 -2.84 -60.33
C LEU A 1224 -7.46 -3.64 -61.52
N ASP A 1225 -6.63 -4.47 -62.15
CA ASP A 1225 -7.06 -5.46 -63.15
C ASP A 1225 -7.24 -6.89 -62.56
N ALA A 1226 -7.64 -7.83 -63.41
CA ALA A 1226 -7.91 -9.22 -63.02
C ALA A 1226 -6.65 -10.06 -62.71
N ASP A 1227 -5.45 -9.55 -63.00
CA ASP A 1227 -4.16 -10.21 -62.73
C ASP A 1227 -3.47 -9.64 -61.48
N GLY A 1228 -4.16 -8.79 -60.70
CA GLY A 1228 -3.60 -8.13 -59.52
C GLY A 1228 -2.64 -6.97 -59.85
N LYS A 1229 -2.64 -6.47 -61.08
CA LYS A 1229 -1.84 -5.29 -61.48
C LYS A 1229 -2.66 -4.03 -61.24
N GLY A 1230 -2.02 -3.04 -60.63
CA GLY A 1230 -2.61 -1.75 -60.33
C GLY A 1230 -2.00 -0.62 -61.15
N SER A 1231 -2.79 0.44 -61.33
CA SER A 1231 -2.31 1.72 -61.84
C SER A 1231 -2.78 2.86 -60.93
N TYR A 1232 -1.98 3.94 -60.86
CA TYR A 1232 -2.39 5.18 -60.23
C TYR A 1232 -1.99 6.43 -61.04
N ASN A 1233 -2.84 7.46 -61.00
CA ASN A 1233 -2.59 8.81 -61.50
C ASN A 1233 -2.56 9.81 -60.33
N THR A 1234 -1.67 10.82 -60.40
CA THR A 1234 -1.58 11.93 -59.44
C THR A 1234 -1.87 13.27 -60.12
N ALA A 1235 -3.02 13.88 -59.83
CA ALA A 1235 -3.49 15.23 -60.19
C ALA A 1235 -3.47 15.71 -61.67
N SER A 1236 -2.64 15.14 -62.54
CA SER A 1236 -2.60 15.38 -63.98
C SER A 1236 -2.38 14.04 -64.70
N ASP A 1237 -3.23 13.71 -65.68
CA ASP A 1237 -3.26 12.40 -66.35
C ASP A 1237 -2.08 12.07 -67.29
N ALA A 1238 -0.93 12.74 -67.10
CA ALA A 1238 0.27 12.56 -67.91
C ALA A 1238 1.18 11.41 -67.45
N ASP A 1239 1.13 11.06 -66.15
CA ASP A 1239 2.17 10.27 -65.49
C ASP A 1239 1.59 9.01 -64.81
N GLN A 1240 0.94 8.14 -65.62
CA GLN A 1240 0.29 6.91 -65.14
C GLN A 1240 1.33 5.87 -64.70
N ARG A 1241 1.31 5.52 -63.41
CA ARG A 1241 2.30 4.64 -62.76
C ARG A 1241 1.68 3.31 -62.40
N PHE A 1242 2.40 2.22 -62.66
CA PHE A 1242 1.93 0.85 -62.52
C PHE A 1242 2.63 0.12 -61.37
N PHE A 1243 1.89 -0.77 -60.70
CA PHE A 1243 2.38 -1.66 -59.66
C PHE A 1243 1.73 -3.05 -59.81
N GLN A 1244 2.25 -4.06 -59.11
CA GLN A 1244 1.61 -5.38 -59.05
C GLN A 1244 1.63 -5.87 -57.60
N VAL A 1245 0.47 -6.30 -57.11
CA VAL A 1245 0.34 -7.01 -55.82
C VAL A 1245 0.75 -8.47 -56.05
N LYS A 1246 1.41 -9.10 -55.08
CA LYS A 1246 2.13 -10.36 -55.24
C LYS A 1246 1.72 -11.40 -54.18
#